data_AF-A0AAD0T336-F1
#
_entry.id   AF-A0AAD0T336-F1
#
_cell.length_a   1.000
_cell.length_b   1.000
_cell.length_c   1.000
_cell.angle_alpha   90.00
_cell.angle_beta   90.00
_cell.angle_gamma   90.00
#
_symmetry.space_group_name_H-M   'P 1'
#
loop_
_entity.id
_entity.type
_entity.pdbx_description
1 polymer ?
#
loop_
_entity_poly.entity_id
_entity_poly.type
_entity_poly.pdbx_seq_one_letter_code
_entity_poly.pdbx_strand_id
1 'polypeptide(L)'
;MKRVMSGVLSVLILSTSVSAHASDFESYVRTIKNAKLDSQLEAEIKDVVSRNKLPLTRPEFCPLNNTRSYEQALTSLKNIVTVFKDDCFDGNESLIGNLIDSSNELETELNKLKEEQGKETTDVIPSSEEVTVDGIPVAQVINGVNTLFSNNSCSSLERTPFLERSADIIQTFSQFGLYSPSGITVAYGGLAVASILRFVSNIFNDRFEFENEEDINTFVKLNCAYYDVRNQVKALEIFDIDTQRHYTDRELSKALVAQIKKDYEALAKAKENVEAEFEKIKSAEVNKIDAEVEKLISGLYEKMKTPLTDLPGKSARYQQAEVLGELAFSKDLLEEYLDSYISESKGADRFLNILFKQKLSLLDNPMALMEMSVKDFNKEFLADMASSFNRVLKNISAKREKARSIFDDTYIISLGDENITVKEYKELLKSEDLKKREKRITDALAAISDVDNRLAAIIAKKEYSSEDSKDGDLREIIKSLDIIRNHVYGKYGREFVDKMRSMAEDQNKNFNDKYKDLEKHYNISETGESDDLGEDRKLNACVDVQTTREVWVYAQKLSELGYDFLATNNDIFGDADNKDRRKIKSHNDSAILARRIITARNYLKKISMQRELGRSEVEIEGETYSLEVADNVARTINFYGKELTLEEAQEYLDDKFGHKGLRADRLGQIMMEIVNNRDRTVGLQKFYKKNKCSNLTTITR
;
A
#
# COMPACT_ATOMS: atom_id res chain seq x y z
N MET A 1 -7.14 58.58 -41.94
CA MET A 1 -7.09 57.11 -41.82
C MET A 1 -5.81 56.78 -41.06
N LYS A 2 -5.83 56.42 -39.76
CA LYS A 2 -5.97 55.04 -39.23
C LYS A 2 -5.02 54.09 -39.98
N ARG A 3 -4.04 53.39 -39.41
CA ARG A 3 -3.91 52.77 -38.08
C ARG A 3 -2.48 52.21 -37.89
N VAL A 4 -2.03 52.20 -36.63
CA VAL A 4 -1.27 51.13 -35.92
C VAL A 4 0.16 50.83 -36.41
N MET A 5 1.13 51.42 -35.71
CA MET A 5 2.35 50.71 -35.32
C MET A 5 2.58 51.00 -33.83
N SER A 6 2.03 50.13 -33.00
CA SER A 6 2.22 50.10 -31.55
C SER A 6 2.55 48.66 -31.19
N GLY A 7 3.63 48.49 -30.43
CA GLY A 7 4.03 47.23 -29.85
C GLY A 7 5.14 46.57 -30.66
N VAL A 8 6.36 46.63 -30.11
CA VAL A 8 7.39 45.58 -30.07
C VAL A 8 8.75 46.26 -29.80
N LEU A 9 9.49 45.69 -28.82
CA LEU A 9 10.86 46.01 -28.39
C LEU A 9 11.03 47.34 -27.62
N SER A 10 11.55 47.39 -26.39
CA SER A 10 12.65 46.59 -25.84
C SER A 10 12.46 46.31 -24.35
N VAL A 11 12.20 45.05 -24.01
CA VAL A 11 12.65 44.47 -22.73
C VAL A 11 13.88 43.65 -23.12
N LEU A 12 15.07 44.25 -23.04
CA LEU A 12 16.29 43.45 -23.01
C LEU A 12 16.33 42.80 -21.63
N ILE A 13 15.79 41.59 -21.53
CA ILE A 13 16.13 40.66 -20.47
C ILE A 13 17.59 40.28 -20.73
N LEU A 14 18.47 40.53 -19.76
CA LEU A 14 19.86 40.12 -19.80
C LEU A 14 19.95 38.61 -20.05
N SER A 15 20.31 38.23 -21.28
CA SER A 15 20.93 36.94 -21.58
C SER A 15 22.44 37.08 -21.41
N THR A 16 22.90 37.31 -20.19
CA THR A 16 24.29 36.99 -19.84
C THR A 16 24.33 35.51 -19.49
N SER A 17 24.67 34.70 -20.50
CA SER A 17 25.09 33.32 -20.34
C SER A 17 26.37 33.25 -19.49
N VAL A 18 26.19 33.28 -18.18
CA VAL A 18 27.22 32.86 -17.23
C VAL A 18 27.13 31.35 -17.15
N SER A 19 27.99 30.66 -17.90
CA SER A 19 28.34 29.26 -17.64
C SER A 19 29.12 29.20 -16.32
N ALA A 20 28.39 29.23 -15.21
CA ALA A 20 28.85 28.79 -13.89
C ALA A 20 27.94 27.63 -13.49
N HIS A 21 28.50 26.64 -12.79
CA HIS A 21 27.83 25.45 -12.27
C HIS A 21 26.31 25.62 -12.10
N ALA A 22 25.53 24.70 -12.70
CA ALA A 22 24.07 24.68 -12.56
C ALA A 22 23.70 25.01 -11.10
N SER A 23 22.95 26.08 -10.90
CA SER A 23 22.62 26.56 -9.55
C SER A 23 21.98 25.42 -8.75
N ASP A 24 22.13 25.39 -7.43
CA ASP A 24 21.52 24.34 -6.58
C ASP A 24 20.03 24.15 -6.89
N PHE A 25 19.34 25.25 -7.23
CA PHE A 25 17.97 25.24 -7.74
C PHE A 25 17.78 24.39 -9.01
N GLU A 26 18.56 24.62 -10.07
CA GLU A 26 18.45 23.86 -11.33
C GLU A 26 18.73 22.38 -11.12
N SER A 27 19.69 22.05 -10.24
CA SER A 27 19.99 20.68 -9.83
C SER A 27 18.80 20.02 -9.12
N TYR A 28 18.13 20.73 -8.20
CA TYR A 28 16.94 20.23 -7.52
C TYR A 28 15.77 20.05 -8.47
N VAL A 29 15.51 21.01 -9.36
CA VAL A 29 14.47 20.90 -10.38
C VAL A 29 14.72 19.70 -11.30
N ARG A 30 15.97 19.49 -11.74
CA ARG A 30 16.36 18.32 -12.54
C ARG A 30 16.11 17.02 -11.79
N THR A 31 16.45 16.97 -10.50
CA THR A 31 16.23 15.80 -9.64
C THR A 31 14.74 15.49 -9.52
N ILE A 32 13.90 16.46 -9.20
CA ILE A 32 12.44 16.28 -9.09
C ILE A 32 11.85 15.83 -10.43
N LYS A 33 12.32 16.42 -11.54
CA LYS A 33 11.83 16.07 -12.88
C LYS A 33 12.20 14.66 -13.28
N ASN A 34 13.42 14.21 -13.00
CA ASN A 34 13.96 12.98 -13.55
C ASN A 34 14.03 11.81 -12.57
N ALA A 35 13.80 12.03 -11.26
CA ALA A 35 13.80 10.96 -10.27
C ALA A 35 12.78 9.89 -10.64
N LYS A 36 13.28 8.68 -10.89
CA LYS A 36 12.51 7.49 -11.18
C LYS A 36 13.35 6.28 -10.82
N LEU A 37 12.69 5.20 -10.46
CA LEU A 37 13.37 3.92 -10.33
C LEU A 37 13.83 3.47 -11.72
N ASP A 38 15.12 3.19 -11.86
CA ASP A 38 15.68 2.65 -13.10
C ASP A 38 15.08 1.27 -13.42
N SER A 39 14.81 0.99 -14.70
CA SER A 39 14.12 -0.25 -15.10
C SER A 39 14.96 -1.50 -14.87
N GLN A 40 16.28 -1.40 -14.97
CA GLN A 40 17.17 -2.52 -14.68
C GLN A 40 17.20 -2.75 -13.17
N LEU A 41 17.33 -1.67 -12.38
CA LEU A 41 17.29 -1.74 -10.92
C LEU A 41 15.97 -2.33 -10.42
N GLU A 42 14.83 -1.93 -10.99
CA GLU A 42 13.51 -2.47 -10.67
C GLU A 42 13.41 -3.98 -10.97
N ALA A 43 13.98 -4.43 -12.10
CA ALA A 43 14.01 -5.85 -12.45
C ALA A 43 14.86 -6.66 -11.47
N GLU A 44 16.04 -6.15 -11.09
CA GLU A 44 16.93 -6.80 -10.11
C GLU A 44 16.28 -6.91 -8.73
N ILE A 45 15.62 -5.84 -8.26
CA ILE A 45 14.86 -5.86 -7.01
C ILE A 45 13.75 -6.91 -7.09
N LYS A 46 12.96 -6.91 -8.16
CA LYS A 46 11.85 -7.86 -8.33
C LYS A 46 12.33 -9.30 -8.32
N ASP A 47 13.46 -9.58 -8.97
CA ASP A 47 14.08 -10.89 -9.00
C ASP A 47 14.53 -11.32 -7.59
N VAL A 48 15.30 -10.50 -6.87
CA VAL A 48 15.74 -10.78 -5.49
C VAL A 48 14.56 -10.98 -4.54
N VAL A 49 13.56 -10.10 -4.61
CA VAL A 49 12.33 -10.18 -3.81
C VAL A 49 11.55 -11.44 -4.14
N SER A 50 11.41 -11.82 -5.41
CA SER A 50 10.66 -13.01 -5.81
C SER A 50 11.30 -14.31 -5.33
N ARG A 51 12.64 -14.42 -5.42
CA ARG A 51 13.38 -15.59 -4.94
C ARG A 51 13.32 -15.74 -3.43
N ASN A 52 13.26 -14.62 -2.74
CA ASN A 52 13.17 -14.55 -1.29
C ASN A 52 11.72 -14.28 -0.85
N LYS A 53 10.70 -14.55 -1.65
CA LYS A 53 9.32 -14.28 -1.23
C LYS A 53 8.84 -15.36 -0.26
N LEU A 54 8.38 -14.96 0.93
CA LEU A 54 7.62 -15.86 1.79
C LEU A 54 6.26 -16.14 1.13
N PRO A 55 5.79 -17.40 1.09
CA PRO A 55 4.47 -17.74 0.57
C PRO A 55 3.39 -17.28 1.58
N LEU A 56 3.13 -15.97 1.62
CA LEU A 56 2.21 -15.31 2.56
C LEU A 56 0.82 -15.09 1.97
N THR A 57 0.42 -15.82 0.94
CA THR A 57 -0.96 -15.72 0.43
C THR A 57 -1.90 -16.42 1.40
N ARG A 58 -2.67 -15.63 2.14
CA ARG A 58 -3.78 -16.13 2.97
C ARG A 58 -4.85 -16.75 2.05
N PRO A 59 -5.33 -17.97 2.31
CA PRO A 59 -6.34 -18.60 1.48
C PRO A 59 -7.65 -17.80 1.45
N GLU A 60 -8.32 -17.74 0.29
CA GLU A 60 -9.55 -16.96 0.10
C GLU A 60 -10.71 -17.40 1.01
N PHE A 61 -10.77 -18.68 1.39
CA PHE A 61 -11.81 -19.20 2.28
C PHE A 61 -11.59 -18.82 3.74
N CYS A 62 -10.38 -18.37 4.11
CA CYS A 62 -10.12 -17.91 5.46
C CYS A 62 -10.77 -16.53 5.64
N PRO A 63 -11.77 -16.38 6.53
CA PRO A 63 -12.53 -15.14 6.64
C PRO A 63 -11.60 -13.97 6.99
N LEU A 64 -11.52 -12.94 6.14
CA LEU A 64 -10.85 -11.70 6.47
C LEU A 64 -11.70 -11.00 7.52
N ASN A 65 -11.13 -10.77 8.70
CA ASN A 65 -11.82 -10.03 9.74
C ASN A 65 -11.58 -8.55 9.42
N ASN A 66 -12.39 -8.01 8.50
CA ASN A 66 -12.37 -6.60 8.12
C ASN A 66 -12.37 -5.75 9.39
N THR A 67 -11.60 -4.67 9.35
CA THR A 67 -11.26 -3.57 10.28
C THR A 67 -12.31 -3.05 11.29
N ARG A 68 -13.45 -3.72 11.48
CA ARG A 68 -14.29 -3.71 12.71
C ARG A 68 -13.87 -4.79 13.74
N SER A 69 -12.93 -5.66 13.39
CA SER A 69 -12.62 -6.92 14.10
C SER A 69 -11.89 -6.78 15.44
N TYR A 70 -11.10 -5.73 15.63
CA TYR A 70 -10.38 -5.46 16.89
C TYR A 70 -11.38 -5.26 18.05
N GLU A 71 -12.35 -4.35 17.89
CA GLU A 71 -13.35 -4.04 18.92
C GLU A 71 -14.23 -5.27 19.20
N GLN A 72 -14.53 -6.07 18.17
CA GLN A 72 -15.25 -7.32 18.30
C GLN A 72 -14.43 -8.41 19.00
N ALA A 73 -13.13 -8.53 18.73
CA ALA A 73 -12.26 -9.49 19.41
C ALA A 73 -12.04 -9.11 20.87
N LEU A 74 -11.89 -7.82 21.16
CA LEU A 74 -11.85 -7.30 22.52
C LEU A 74 -13.18 -7.53 23.25
N THR A 75 -14.30 -7.34 22.55
CA THR A 75 -15.64 -7.66 23.06
C THR A 75 -15.78 -9.16 23.30
N SER A 76 -15.33 -10.03 22.39
CA SER A 76 -15.28 -11.48 22.56
C SER A 76 -14.39 -11.90 23.72
N LEU A 77 -13.27 -11.20 23.93
CA LEU A 77 -12.38 -11.40 25.06
C LEU A 77 -13.06 -11.03 26.38
N LYS A 78 -13.64 -9.84 26.46
CA LYS A 78 -14.43 -9.36 27.61
C LYS A 78 -15.62 -10.29 27.86
N ASN A 79 -16.27 -10.81 26.82
CA ASN A 79 -17.37 -11.75 26.91
C ASN A 79 -16.91 -13.13 27.40
N ILE A 80 -15.76 -13.64 26.95
CA ILE A 80 -15.18 -14.89 27.45
C ILE A 80 -14.84 -14.75 28.93
N VAL A 81 -14.18 -13.65 29.30
CA VAL A 81 -13.84 -13.34 30.70
C VAL A 81 -15.11 -13.20 31.56
N THR A 82 -16.19 -12.63 31.02
CA THR A 82 -17.49 -12.53 31.69
C THR A 82 -18.15 -13.90 31.87
N VAL A 83 -18.09 -14.79 30.87
CA VAL A 83 -18.63 -16.16 30.99
C VAL A 83 -17.87 -16.95 32.07
N PHE A 84 -16.54 -16.82 32.11
CA PHE A 84 -15.72 -17.44 33.16
C PHE A 84 -15.96 -16.83 34.54
N LYS A 85 -16.36 -15.55 34.60
CA LYS A 85 -16.72 -14.87 35.85
C LYS A 85 -18.01 -15.41 36.48
N ASP A 86 -18.91 -15.95 35.68
CA ASP A 86 -20.20 -16.42 36.18
C ASP A 86 -20.15 -17.91 36.62
N ASP A 87 -19.38 -18.75 35.92
CA ASP A 87 -19.34 -20.22 36.16
C ASP A 87 -18.03 -20.75 36.78
N CYS A 88 -16.92 -19.98 36.75
CA CYS A 88 -15.58 -20.46 37.13
C CYS A 88 -14.84 -19.54 38.11
N PHE A 89 -15.58 -18.64 38.77
CA PHE A 89 -15.03 -17.58 39.62
C PHE A 89 -14.33 -18.12 40.85
N ASP A 90 -14.87 -19.18 41.47
CA ASP A 90 -14.35 -19.74 42.71
C ASP A 90 -12.93 -20.29 42.54
N GLY A 91 -11.95 -19.57 43.11
CA GLY A 91 -10.53 -19.94 43.11
C GLY A 91 -9.66 -19.32 42.01
N ASN A 92 -10.23 -18.58 41.05
CA ASN A 92 -9.50 -17.96 39.93
C ASN A 92 -9.62 -16.42 39.86
N GLU A 93 -10.09 -15.77 40.92
CA GLU A 93 -10.42 -14.32 40.96
C GLU A 93 -9.26 -13.41 40.55
N SER A 94 -8.04 -13.72 41.01
CA SER A 94 -6.84 -12.95 40.66
C SER A 94 -6.44 -13.13 39.18
N LEU A 95 -6.64 -14.32 38.63
CA LEU A 95 -6.37 -14.61 37.21
C LEU A 95 -7.36 -13.89 36.30
N ILE A 96 -8.65 -13.89 36.67
CA ILE A 96 -9.71 -13.17 35.96
C ILE A 96 -9.48 -11.65 36.03
N GLY A 97 -9.05 -11.12 37.18
CA GLY A 97 -8.65 -9.71 37.32
C GLY A 97 -7.50 -9.33 36.38
N ASN A 98 -6.42 -10.12 36.38
CA ASN A 98 -5.27 -9.89 35.50
C ASN A 98 -5.64 -9.96 34.01
N LEU A 99 -6.56 -10.85 33.62
CA LEU A 99 -7.06 -10.94 32.24
C LEU A 99 -7.82 -9.69 31.80
N ILE A 100 -8.62 -9.10 32.70
CA ILE A 100 -9.35 -7.85 32.45
C ILE A 100 -8.35 -6.69 32.30
N ASP A 101 -7.35 -6.61 33.18
CA ASP A 101 -6.35 -5.54 33.16
C ASP A 101 -5.49 -5.61 31.90
N SER A 102 -4.97 -6.79 31.53
CA SER A 102 -4.22 -6.97 30.28
C SER A 102 -5.09 -6.74 29.03
N SER A 103 -6.39 -7.04 29.09
CA SER A 103 -7.33 -6.71 28.00
C SER A 103 -7.51 -5.19 27.84
N ASN A 104 -7.58 -4.44 28.93
CA ASN A 104 -7.77 -2.99 28.90
C ASN A 104 -6.48 -2.27 28.47
N GLU A 105 -5.31 -2.80 28.86
CA GLU A 105 -4.01 -2.33 28.40
C GLU A 105 -3.88 -2.48 26.87
N LEU A 106 -4.21 -3.67 26.37
CA LEU A 106 -4.25 -3.95 24.94
C LEU A 106 -5.25 -3.05 24.18
N GLU A 107 -6.45 -2.82 24.71
CA GLU A 107 -7.42 -1.88 24.14
C GLU A 107 -6.84 -0.46 24.02
N THR A 108 -6.07 -0.04 25.02
CA THR A 108 -5.45 1.30 25.04
C THR A 108 -4.35 1.42 23.99
N GLU A 109 -3.51 0.40 23.81
CA GLU A 109 -2.48 0.37 22.77
C GLU A 109 -3.11 0.36 21.36
N LEU A 110 -4.15 -0.44 21.16
CA LEU A 110 -4.83 -0.55 19.86
C LEU A 110 -5.61 0.73 19.49
N ASN A 111 -6.19 1.42 20.46
CA ASN A 111 -6.85 2.71 20.21
C ASN A 111 -5.86 3.82 19.82
N LYS A 112 -4.63 3.82 20.37
CA LYS A 112 -3.58 4.76 19.95
C LYS A 112 -3.22 4.58 18.48
N LEU A 113 -3.10 3.33 18.02
CA LEU A 113 -2.85 3.03 16.60
C LEU A 113 -3.96 3.54 15.67
N LYS A 114 -5.23 3.46 16.12
CA LYS A 114 -6.39 3.98 15.39
C LYS A 114 -6.35 5.51 15.24
N GLU A 115 -5.89 6.21 16.27
CA GLU A 115 -5.75 7.67 16.28
C GLU A 115 -4.58 8.16 15.42
N GLU A 116 -3.46 7.42 15.39
CA GLU A 116 -2.25 7.78 14.64
C GLU A 116 -2.40 7.60 13.11
N GLN A 117 -3.27 6.70 12.63
CA GLN A 117 -3.43 6.38 11.20
C GLN A 117 -4.46 7.22 10.42
N GLY A 118 -5.24 8.08 11.09
CA GLY A 118 -6.03 9.15 10.45
C GLY A 118 -7.04 8.77 9.35
N LYS A 119 -7.45 7.50 9.17
CA LYS A 119 -8.53 7.07 8.27
C LYS A 119 -9.28 5.86 8.82
N GLU A 120 -10.60 5.81 8.59
CA GLU A 120 -11.36 4.56 8.64
C GLU A 120 -10.76 3.59 7.62
N THR A 121 -9.98 2.63 8.11
CA THR A 121 -9.22 1.68 7.30
C THR A 121 -10.18 0.74 6.59
N THR A 122 -10.56 1.02 5.34
CA THR A 122 -10.97 -0.03 4.40
C THR A 122 -9.82 -0.21 3.40
N ASP A 123 -9.26 -1.42 3.38
CA ASP A 123 -8.37 -1.95 2.34
C ASP A 123 -6.89 -1.52 2.26
N VAL A 124 -6.25 -1.07 3.35
CA VAL A 124 -4.78 -0.85 3.34
C VAL A 124 -4.10 -1.57 4.51
N ILE A 125 -3.21 -2.51 4.17
CA ILE A 125 -2.27 -3.16 5.09
C ILE A 125 -1.27 -2.07 5.56
N PRO A 126 -1.15 -1.80 6.88
CA PRO A 126 -0.27 -0.75 7.38
C PRO A 126 1.21 -1.06 7.12
N SER A 127 2.03 -0.02 6.93
CA SER A 127 3.47 -0.16 6.70
C SER A 127 4.26 -0.35 8.00
N SER A 128 5.42 -1.00 7.92
CA SER A 128 6.21 -1.54 9.04
C SER A 128 6.77 -0.53 10.05
N GLU A 129 6.71 0.77 9.75
CA GLU A 129 7.22 1.82 10.63
C GLU A 129 6.17 2.38 11.61
N GLU A 130 4.88 2.03 11.43
CA GLU A 130 3.77 2.70 12.13
C GLU A 130 3.06 1.85 13.20
N VAL A 131 3.48 0.60 13.44
CA VAL A 131 2.77 -0.29 14.39
C VAL A 131 3.74 -1.10 15.27
N THR A 132 3.92 -0.66 16.51
CA THR A 132 4.56 -1.42 17.60
C THR A 132 3.50 -1.79 18.65
N VAL A 133 2.91 -2.98 18.55
CA VAL A 133 2.05 -3.53 19.61
C VAL A 133 2.92 -4.40 20.53
N ASP A 134 2.81 -4.25 21.85
CA ASP A 134 3.51 -5.11 22.79
C ASP A 134 2.88 -6.53 22.78
N GLY A 135 3.70 -7.56 22.59
CA GLY A 135 3.26 -8.96 22.58
C GLY A 135 3.02 -9.53 23.98
N ILE A 136 3.50 -8.86 25.05
CA ILE A 136 3.37 -9.32 26.43
C ILE A 136 1.90 -9.36 26.89
N PRO A 137 1.08 -8.29 26.72
CA PRO A 137 -0.35 -8.34 27.05
C PRO A 137 -1.08 -9.47 26.32
N VAL A 138 -0.77 -9.68 25.04
CA VAL A 138 -1.38 -10.76 24.23
C VAL A 138 -1.03 -12.15 24.78
N ALA A 139 0.26 -12.39 25.07
CA ALA A 139 0.70 -13.66 25.64
C ALA A 139 0.11 -13.92 27.04
N GLN A 140 0.02 -12.89 27.89
CA GLN A 140 -0.60 -12.98 29.21
C GLN A 140 -2.10 -13.31 29.12
N VAL A 141 -2.82 -12.63 28.22
CA VAL A 141 -4.24 -12.89 27.97
C VAL A 141 -4.48 -14.32 27.50
N ILE A 142 -3.73 -14.78 26.49
CA ILE A 142 -3.90 -16.13 25.94
C ILE A 142 -3.47 -17.21 26.94
N ASN A 143 -2.41 -16.97 27.72
CA ASN A 143 -1.98 -17.90 28.76
C ASN A 143 -2.97 -17.97 29.93
N GLY A 144 -3.57 -16.84 30.32
CA GLY A 144 -4.61 -16.83 31.35
C GLY A 144 -5.88 -17.56 30.90
N VAL A 145 -6.35 -17.32 29.67
CA VAL A 145 -7.48 -18.07 29.09
C VAL A 145 -7.16 -19.57 29.00
N ASN A 146 -5.96 -19.94 28.58
CA ASN A 146 -5.54 -21.34 28.51
C ASN A 146 -5.45 -22.01 29.90
N THR A 147 -5.05 -21.27 30.93
CA THR A 147 -5.00 -21.76 32.31
C THR A 147 -6.40 -21.96 32.88
N LEU A 148 -7.34 -21.05 32.59
CA LEU A 148 -8.76 -21.20 32.92
C LEU A 148 -9.37 -22.43 32.25
N PHE A 149 -9.02 -22.68 30.98
CA PHE A 149 -9.46 -23.86 30.24
C PHE A 149 -8.91 -25.18 30.82
N SER A 150 -7.62 -25.20 31.20
CA SER A 150 -6.94 -26.43 31.65
C SER A 150 -7.34 -26.88 33.07
N ASN A 151 -7.86 -25.98 33.90
CA ASN A 151 -8.11 -26.26 35.32
C ASN A 151 -9.41 -27.05 35.62
N ASN A 152 -10.17 -27.51 34.61
CA ASN A 152 -11.30 -28.47 34.73
C ASN A 152 -12.40 -28.14 35.77
N SER A 153 -12.42 -26.94 36.37
CA SER A 153 -13.37 -26.56 37.42
C SER A 153 -14.69 -25.99 36.89
N CYS A 154 -14.79 -25.78 35.57
CA CYS A 154 -15.95 -25.20 34.91
C CYS A 154 -16.93 -26.29 34.45
N SER A 155 -17.96 -26.58 35.23
CA SER A 155 -18.88 -27.71 34.96
C SER A 155 -19.99 -27.44 33.93
N SER A 156 -20.17 -26.19 33.46
CA SER A 156 -21.36 -25.77 32.69
C SER A 156 -21.11 -24.91 31.45
N LEU A 157 -19.84 -24.77 31.00
CA LEU A 157 -19.57 -24.14 29.71
C LEU A 157 -20.10 -25.04 28.58
N GLU A 158 -21.21 -24.65 27.94
CA GLU A 158 -21.64 -25.26 26.68
C GLU A 158 -20.45 -25.24 25.70
N ARG A 159 -20.10 -26.42 25.17
CA ARG A 159 -18.88 -26.62 24.38
C ARG A 159 -18.85 -25.71 23.16
N THR A 160 -19.96 -25.54 22.47
CA THR A 160 -19.98 -24.87 21.16
C THR A 160 -19.79 -23.35 21.24
N PRO A 161 -20.50 -22.59 22.09
CA PRO A 161 -20.27 -21.15 22.25
C PRO A 161 -18.86 -20.81 22.77
N PHE A 162 -18.27 -21.68 23.59
CA PHE A 162 -16.90 -21.49 24.09
C PHE A 162 -15.85 -21.70 22.99
N LEU A 163 -15.99 -22.78 22.23
CA LEU A 163 -15.11 -23.11 21.11
C LEU A 163 -15.13 -22.02 20.03
N GLU A 164 -16.31 -21.53 19.68
CA GLU A 164 -16.48 -20.46 18.69
C GLU A 164 -15.78 -19.16 19.12
N ARG A 165 -16.02 -18.71 20.36
CA ARG A 165 -15.41 -17.47 20.87
C ARG A 165 -13.90 -17.59 21.03
N SER A 166 -13.40 -18.79 21.39
CA SER A 166 -11.97 -19.07 21.46
C SER A 166 -11.31 -19.03 20.08
N ALA A 167 -11.98 -19.58 19.07
CA ALA A 167 -11.52 -19.52 17.68
C ALA A 167 -11.46 -18.07 17.15
N ASP A 168 -12.43 -17.22 17.49
CA ASP A 168 -12.44 -15.80 17.11
C ASP A 168 -11.29 -15.00 17.75
N ILE A 169 -11.01 -15.26 19.03
CA ILE A 169 -9.86 -14.70 19.74
C ILE A 169 -8.56 -15.12 19.05
N ILE A 170 -8.34 -16.43 18.87
CA ILE A 170 -7.12 -16.97 18.27
C ILE A 170 -6.94 -16.39 16.87
N GLN A 171 -7.99 -16.40 16.04
CA GLN A 171 -7.91 -15.88 14.68
C GLN A 171 -7.55 -14.39 14.67
N THR A 172 -8.15 -13.58 15.53
CA THR A 172 -7.87 -12.14 15.57
C THR A 172 -6.45 -11.85 16.05
N PHE A 173 -5.97 -12.54 17.08
CA PHE A 173 -4.59 -12.42 17.56
C PHE A 173 -3.55 -12.94 16.56
N SER A 174 -3.88 -14.01 15.84
CA SER A 174 -3.05 -14.54 14.76
C SER A 174 -2.98 -13.60 13.56
N GLN A 175 -4.01 -12.77 13.34
CA GLN A 175 -3.98 -11.74 12.32
C GLN A 175 -3.13 -10.55 12.75
N PHE A 176 -3.17 -10.12 14.01
CA PHE A 176 -2.33 -9.02 14.51
C PHE A 176 -0.83 -9.25 14.31
N GLY A 177 -0.34 -10.46 14.60
CA GLY A 177 1.08 -10.79 14.40
C GLY A 177 1.51 -10.84 12.93
N LEU A 178 0.59 -11.02 11.98
CA LEU A 178 0.88 -10.92 10.54
C LEU A 178 1.00 -9.47 10.05
N TYR A 179 0.45 -8.51 10.79
CA TYR A 179 0.46 -7.09 10.42
C TYR A 179 1.62 -6.29 11.02
N SER A 180 2.57 -6.93 11.71
CA SER A 180 3.80 -6.31 12.23
C SER A 180 5.04 -6.86 11.50
N PRO A 181 5.55 -6.17 10.47
CA PRO A 181 6.69 -6.63 9.67
C PRO A 181 8.07 -6.25 10.24
N SER A 182 8.15 -5.50 11.34
CA SER A 182 9.43 -5.02 11.89
C SER A 182 10.07 -6.05 12.83
N GLY A 183 11.28 -6.49 12.48
CA GLY A 183 12.10 -7.53 13.13
C GLY A 183 12.57 -7.26 14.58
N ILE A 184 11.70 -6.77 15.46
CA ILE A 184 11.90 -6.70 16.92
C ILE A 184 10.99 -7.74 17.64
N THR A 185 10.36 -8.64 16.87
CA THR A 185 9.40 -9.66 17.36
C THR A 185 10.01 -11.04 17.60
N VAL A 186 11.34 -11.20 17.64
CA VAL A 186 11.95 -12.53 17.86
C VAL A 186 11.81 -12.99 19.32
N ALA A 187 11.93 -12.08 20.29
CA ALA A 187 11.73 -12.43 21.71
C ALA A 187 10.25 -12.39 22.14
N TYR A 188 9.48 -11.43 21.64
CA TYR A 188 8.10 -11.18 22.08
C TYR A 188 7.04 -11.90 21.22
N GLY A 189 7.29 -12.07 19.92
CA GLY A 189 6.43 -12.83 19.01
C GLY A 189 6.50 -14.33 19.27
N GLY A 190 7.66 -14.86 19.67
CA GLY A 190 7.81 -16.26 20.07
C GLY A 190 6.90 -16.67 21.23
N LEU A 191 6.77 -15.82 22.26
CA LEU A 191 5.92 -16.07 23.42
C LEU A 191 4.42 -16.06 23.08
N ALA A 192 3.96 -15.08 22.30
CA ALA A 192 2.56 -15.01 21.86
C ALA A 192 2.22 -16.18 20.92
N VAL A 193 3.09 -16.48 19.95
CA VAL A 193 2.97 -17.63 19.04
C VAL A 193 2.94 -18.95 19.81
N ALA A 194 3.86 -19.17 20.76
CA ALA A 194 3.87 -20.36 21.60
C ALA A 194 2.58 -20.51 22.41
N SER A 195 2.06 -19.41 22.96
CA SER A 195 0.82 -19.38 23.74
C SER A 195 -0.41 -19.68 22.88
N ILE A 196 -0.49 -19.13 21.67
CA ILE A 196 -1.54 -19.44 20.69
C ILE A 196 -1.46 -20.90 20.27
N LEU A 197 -0.28 -21.41 19.91
CA LEU A 197 -0.10 -22.81 19.52
C LEU A 197 -0.48 -23.78 20.66
N ARG A 198 -0.15 -23.43 21.91
CA ARG A 198 -0.54 -24.21 23.09
C ARG A 198 -2.05 -24.19 23.30
N PHE A 199 -2.68 -23.03 23.17
CA PHE A 199 -4.13 -22.90 23.32
C PHE A 199 -4.89 -23.64 22.21
N VAL A 200 -4.44 -23.50 20.96
CA VAL A 200 -4.89 -24.29 19.81
C VAL A 200 -4.75 -25.78 20.09
N SER A 201 -3.58 -26.23 20.53
CA SER A 201 -3.34 -27.64 20.89
C SER A 201 -4.27 -28.14 21.99
N ASN A 202 -4.57 -27.31 23.00
CA ASN A 202 -5.44 -27.69 24.11
C ASN A 202 -6.91 -27.79 23.68
N ILE A 203 -7.39 -26.85 22.85
CA ILE A 203 -8.73 -26.92 22.25
C ILE A 203 -8.89 -28.19 21.40
N PHE A 204 -7.87 -28.52 20.60
CA PHE A 204 -7.92 -29.70 19.74
C PHE A 204 -7.83 -31.03 20.50
N ASN A 205 -7.42 -31.04 21.76
CA ASN A 205 -7.45 -32.27 22.57
C ASN A 205 -8.88 -32.68 22.98
N ASP A 206 -9.85 -31.76 22.92
CA ASP A 206 -11.26 -32.06 23.09
C ASP A 206 -11.91 -32.52 21.78
N ARG A 207 -12.88 -33.44 21.88
CA ARG A 207 -13.42 -34.20 20.74
C ARG A 207 -14.34 -33.32 19.88
N PHE A 208 -13.92 -32.97 18.67
CA PHE A 208 -14.82 -32.42 17.63
C PHE A 208 -15.80 -33.49 17.14
N GLU A 209 -17.09 -33.14 17.08
CA GLU A 209 -18.13 -33.96 16.47
C GLU A 209 -18.62 -33.20 15.23
N PHE A 210 -18.01 -33.46 14.06
CA PHE A 210 -18.29 -32.78 12.78
C PHE A 210 -19.70 -33.05 12.21
N GLU A 211 -20.71 -33.23 13.07
CA GLU A 211 -22.12 -33.41 12.76
C GLU A 211 -22.88 -32.07 12.72
N ASN A 212 -22.39 -31.06 13.45
CA ASN A 212 -23.01 -29.73 13.54
C ASN A 212 -22.24 -28.68 12.71
N GLU A 213 -22.96 -27.71 12.10
CA GLU A 213 -22.34 -26.64 11.30
C GLU A 213 -21.42 -25.73 12.13
N GLU A 214 -21.72 -25.53 13.40
CA GLU A 214 -20.92 -24.71 14.32
C GLU A 214 -19.53 -25.32 14.58
N ASP A 215 -19.44 -26.64 14.72
CA ASP A 215 -18.17 -27.36 14.89
C ASP A 215 -17.32 -27.30 13.61
N ILE A 216 -17.96 -27.38 12.43
CA ILE A 216 -17.30 -27.22 11.12
C ILE A 216 -16.73 -25.81 11.00
N ASN A 217 -17.52 -24.78 11.30
CA ASN A 217 -17.10 -23.38 11.22
C ASN A 217 -15.97 -23.07 12.21
N THR A 218 -16.06 -23.58 13.44
CA THR A 218 -15.02 -23.44 14.46
C THR A 218 -13.71 -24.08 14.00
N PHE A 219 -13.76 -25.30 13.46
CA PHE A 219 -12.58 -25.99 12.95
C PHE A 219 -11.91 -25.22 11.80
N VAL A 220 -12.71 -24.64 10.89
CA VAL A 220 -12.20 -23.80 9.79
C VAL A 220 -11.51 -22.53 10.33
N LYS A 221 -12.13 -21.82 11.29
CA LYS A 221 -11.53 -20.64 11.94
C LYS A 221 -10.18 -20.97 12.58
N LEU A 222 -10.12 -22.07 13.35
CA LEU A 222 -8.88 -22.54 13.99
C LEU A 222 -7.81 -22.95 12.98
N ASN A 223 -8.18 -23.62 11.89
CA ASN A 223 -7.26 -23.96 10.81
C ASN A 223 -6.66 -22.71 10.14
N CYS A 224 -7.48 -21.67 9.91
CA CYS A 224 -7.02 -20.41 9.37
C CYS A 224 -6.11 -19.66 10.36
N ALA A 225 -6.46 -19.63 11.64
CA ALA A 225 -5.62 -19.05 12.67
C ALA A 225 -4.26 -19.77 12.79
N TYR A 226 -4.25 -21.11 12.73
CA TYR A 226 -3.01 -21.87 12.70
C TYR A 226 -2.16 -21.58 11.46
N TYR A 227 -2.78 -21.47 10.28
CA TYR A 227 -2.08 -21.08 9.06
C TYR A 227 -1.42 -19.71 9.22
N ASP A 228 -2.15 -18.75 9.79
CA ASP A 228 -1.67 -17.40 10.06
C ASP A 228 -0.48 -17.41 11.05
N VAL A 229 -0.59 -18.16 12.16
CA VAL A 229 0.52 -18.36 13.13
C VAL A 229 1.72 -19.07 12.51
N ARG A 230 1.49 -20.08 11.67
CA ARG A 230 2.58 -20.80 10.99
C ARG A 230 3.31 -19.90 10.01
N ASN A 231 2.61 -18.99 9.34
CA ASN A 231 3.25 -17.98 8.50
C ASN A 231 4.08 -17.01 9.33
N GLN A 232 3.62 -16.64 10.54
CA GLN A 232 4.47 -15.89 11.48
C GLN A 232 5.70 -16.70 11.89
N VAL A 233 5.56 -17.99 12.22
CA VAL A 233 6.71 -18.87 12.52
C VAL A 233 7.70 -18.96 11.36
N LYS A 234 7.20 -19.05 10.11
CA LYS A 234 8.03 -19.00 8.90
C LYS A 234 8.69 -17.62 8.74
N ALA A 235 8.01 -16.54 9.06
CA ALA A 235 8.55 -15.17 9.03
C ALA A 235 9.54 -14.88 10.16
N LEU A 236 9.43 -15.58 11.29
CA LEU A 236 10.46 -15.61 12.34
C LEU A 236 11.69 -16.41 11.90
N GLU A 237 11.57 -17.11 10.77
CA GLU A 237 12.62 -17.88 10.09
C GLU A 237 13.28 -18.92 10.97
N ILE A 238 12.73 -19.25 12.15
CA ILE A 238 13.35 -20.08 13.19
C ILE A 238 13.93 -21.39 12.65
N PHE A 239 13.29 -21.96 11.63
CA PHE A 239 13.63 -23.24 11.00
C PHE A 239 14.47 -23.13 9.73
N ASP A 240 14.77 -21.92 9.25
CA ASP A 240 15.57 -21.72 8.04
C ASP A 240 17.04 -22.02 8.29
N ILE A 241 17.60 -22.81 7.37
CA ILE A 241 19.01 -23.19 7.28
C ILE A 241 19.69 -22.17 6.36
N ASP A 242 20.80 -21.59 6.80
CA ASP A 242 21.55 -20.68 5.95
C ASP A 242 22.18 -21.45 4.78
N THR A 243 22.12 -20.85 3.59
CA THR A 243 22.67 -21.44 2.36
C THR A 243 23.58 -20.43 1.70
N GLN A 244 24.51 -20.89 0.86
CA GLN A 244 25.36 -19.98 0.06
C GLN A 244 24.55 -18.97 -0.75
N ARG A 245 23.31 -19.33 -1.12
CA ARG A 245 22.40 -18.43 -1.81
C ARG A 245 21.97 -17.26 -0.94
N HIS A 246 21.68 -17.47 0.34
CA HIS A 246 21.34 -16.40 1.28
C HIS A 246 22.46 -15.37 1.40
N TYR A 247 23.73 -15.81 1.50
CA TYR A 247 24.88 -14.90 1.52
C TYR A 247 25.00 -14.07 0.23
N THR A 248 24.79 -14.73 -0.92
CA THR A 248 24.88 -14.07 -2.22
C THR A 248 23.76 -13.04 -2.42
N ASP A 249 22.53 -13.42 -2.10
CA ASP A 249 21.38 -12.52 -2.20
C ASP A 249 21.46 -11.39 -1.17
N ARG A 250 22.11 -11.58 0.00
CA ARG A 250 22.32 -10.53 1.01
C ARG A 250 23.28 -9.44 0.53
N GLU A 251 24.40 -9.84 -0.06
CA GLU A 251 25.35 -8.85 -0.61
C GLU A 251 24.69 -8.03 -1.73
N LEU A 252 23.86 -8.68 -2.56
CA LEU A 252 23.09 -8.01 -3.60
C LEU A 252 22.01 -7.08 -3.01
N SER A 253 21.20 -7.54 -2.05
CA SER A 253 20.17 -6.72 -1.41
C SER A 253 20.75 -5.49 -0.75
N LYS A 254 21.87 -5.64 -0.03
CA LYS A 254 22.57 -4.53 0.63
C LYS A 254 23.05 -3.46 -0.37
N ALA A 255 23.59 -3.89 -1.52
CA ALA A 255 24.00 -2.98 -2.59
C ALA A 255 22.79 -2.23 -3.18
N LEU A 256 21.68 -2.94 -3.43
CA LEU A 256 20.44 -2.37 -3.94
C LEU A 256 19.80 -1.37 -2.95
N VAL A 257 19.73 -1.71 -1.66
CA VAL A 257 19.26 -0.80 -0.59
C VAL A 257 20.07 0.50 -0.60
N ALA A 258 21.40 0.40 -0.62
CA ALA A 258 22.27 1.58 -0.62
C ALA A 258 22.04 2.49 -1.84
N GLN A 259 21.84 1.90 -3.02
CA GLN A 259 21.58 2.65 -4.24
C GLN A 259 20.22 3.37 -4.21
N ILE A 260 19.13 2.66 -3.89
CA ILE A 260 17.78 3.25 -3.85
C ILE A 260 17.67 4.30 -2.74
N LYS A 261 18.29 4.05 -1.58
CA LYS A 261 18.28 4.99 -0.46
C LYS A 261 18.92 6.32 -0.85
N LYS A 262 20.01 6.29 -1.61
CA LYS A 262 20.66 7.49 -2.15
C LYS A 262 19.71 8.28 -3.08
N ASP A 263 18.98 7.60 -3.95
CA ASP A 263 18.03 8.24 -4.88
C ASP A 263 16.83 8.83 -4.13
N TYR A 264 16.32 8.12 -3.12
CA TYR A 264 15.26 8.58 -2.23
C TYR A 264 15.67 9.83 -1.45
N GLU A 265 16.83 9.82 -0.79
CA GLU A 265 17.36 10.96 -0.04
C GLU A 265 17.62 12.17 -0.93
N ALA A 266 18.13 11.96 -2.16
CA ALA A 266 18.34 13.03 -3.12
C ALA A 266 17.01 13.69 -3.55
N LEU A 267 15.97 12.90 -3.80
CA LEU A 267 14.63 13.41 -4.13
C LEU A 267 14.00 14.17 -2.95
N ALA A 268 14.08 13.61 -1.74
CA ALA A 268 13.56 14.24 -0.52
C ALA A 268 14.23 15.61 -0.29
N LYS A 269 15.57 15.66 -0.35
CA LYS A 269 16.34 16.90 -0.22
C LYS A 269 15.99 17.92 -1.30
N ALA A 270 15.79 17.47 -2.54
CA ALA A 270 15.40 18.37 -3.63
C ALA A 270 14.04 19.01 -3.38
N LYS A 271 13.03 18.22 -2.96
CA LYS A 271 11.69 18.73 -2.63
C LYS A 271 11.71 19.74 -1.48
N GLU A 272 12.50 19.48 -0.45
CA GLU A 272 12.59 20.34 0.73
C GLU A 272 13.22 21.71 0.40
N ASN A 273 14.26 21.74 -0.43
CA ASN A 273 15.09 22.93 -0.61
C ASN A 273 14.75 23.76 -1.86
N VAL A 274 14.02 23.21 -2.83
CA VAL A 274 13.84 23.85 -4.15
C VAL A 274 13.09 25.19 -4.08
N GLU A 275 12.09 25.35 -3.20
CA GLU A 275 11.39 26.63 -3.05
C GLU A 275 12.26 27.69 -2.39
N ALA A 276 13.05 27.31 -1.39
CA ALA A 276 13.96 28.24 -0.71
C ALA A 276 15.05 28.75 -1.67
N GLU A 277 15.62 27.88 -2.50
CA GLU A 277 16.59 28.29 -3.52
C GLU A 277 15.97 29.14 -4.63
N PHE A 278 14.73 28.85 -5.04
CA PHE A 278 14.00 29.70 -6.00
C PHE A 278 13.83 31.12 -5.49
N GLU A 279 13.41 31.30 -4.23
CA GLU A 279 13.21 32.63 -3.64
C GLU A 279 14.52 33.41 -3.46
N LYS A 280 15.64 32.70 -3.22
CA LYS A 280 16.99 33.31 -3.24
C LYS A 280 17.33 33.86 -4.62
N ILE A 281 17.12 33.08 -5.68
CA ILE A 281 17.36 33.51 -7.06
C ILE A 281 16.47 34.70 -7.42
N LYS A 282 15.17 34.60 -7.14
CA LYS A 282 14.20 35.68 -7.38
C LYS A 282 14.60 36.98 -6.68
N SER A 283 15.03 36.89 -5.43
CA SER A 283 15.49 38.06 -4.68
C SER A 283 16.79 38.63 -5.23
N ALA A 284 17.76 37.77 -5.58
CA ALA A 284 19.04 38.20 -6.14
C ALA A 284 18.87 38.92 -7.49
N GLU A 285 18.08 38.37 -8.42
CA GLU A 285 17.83 38.97 -9.73
C GLU A 285 17.04 40.28 -9.63
N VAL A 286 16.01 40.34 -8.79
CA VAL A 286 15.25 41.59 -8.57
C VAL A 286 16.14 42.67 -7.97
N ASN A 287 17.03 42.33 -7.04
CA ASN A 287 17.92 43.29 -6.40
C ASN A 287 19.00 43.85 -7.33
N LYS A 288 19.35 43.17 -8.45
CA LYS A 288 20.28 43.70 -9.46
C LYS A 288 19.71 44.90 -10.22
N ILE A 289 18.39 45.06 -10.27
CA ILE A 289 17.73 46.15 -11.00
C ILE A 289 18.17 47.48 -10.42
N ASP A 290 18.85 48.28 -11.25
CA ASP A 290 19.36 49.61 -10.95
C ASP A 290 20.19 49.68 -9.64
N ALA A 291 20.83 48.57 -9.25
CA ALA A 291 21.58 48.46 -7.99
C ALA A 291 22.75 49.46 -7.90
N GLU A 292 23.44 49.69 -9.01
CA GLU A 292 24.55 50.64 -9.07
C GLU A 292 24.06 52.09 -8.94
N VAL A 293 22.93 52.42 -9.55
CA VAL A 293 22.29 53.73 -9.44
C VAL A 293 21.83 53.98 -8.01
N GLU A 294 21.13 53.03 -7.41
CA GLU A 294 20.69 53.13 -6.01
C GLU A 294 21.88 53.31 -5.05
N LYS A 295 22.95 52.53 -5.24
CA LYS A 295 24.17 52.65 -4.43
C LYS A 295 24.82 54.03 -4.57
N LEU A 296 24.85 54.58 -5.79
CA LEU A 296 25.39 55.90 -6.06
C LEU A 296 24.56 57.00 -5.40
N ILE A 297 23.24 56.94 -5.51
CA ILE A 297 22.38 58.07 -5.12
C ILE A 297 21.86 58.01 -3.68
N SER A 298 21.79 56.85 -3.05
CA SER A 298 21.20 56.72 -1.70
C SER A 298 21.98 57.51 -0.65
N GLY A 299 23.32 57.44 -0.68
CA GLY A 299 24.16 58.20 0.26
C GLY A 299 24.07 59.71 0.04
N LEU A 300 23.99 60.14 -1.23
CA LEU A 300 23.78 61.54 -1.60
C LEU A 300 22.41 62.03 -1.13
N TYR A 301 21.34 61.28 -1.42
CA TYR A 301 19.99 61.60 -1.01
C TYR A 301 19.86 61.80 0.50
N GLU A 302 20.43 60.89 1.30
CA GLU A 302 20.40 60.97 2.76
C GLU A 302 21.00 62.26 3.31
N LYS A 303 22.03 62.82 2.65
CA LYS A 303 22.64 64.11 3.02
C LYS A 303 21.84 65.32 2.58
N MET A 304 20.98 65.16 1.56
CA MET A 304 20.19 66.26 0.99
C MET A 304 18.72 66.28 1.44
N LYS A 305 18.20 65.19 2.01
CA LYS A 305 16.77 65.06 2.34
C LYS A 305 16.29 66.05 3.41
N THR A 306 17.20 66.57 4.24
CA THR A 306 16.93 67.58 5.25
C THR A 306 17.62 68.89 4.91
N PRO A 307 16.95 70.06 5.09
CA PRO A 307 17.60 71.35 4.94
C PRO A 307 18.84 71.47 5.83
N LEU A 308 19.90 72.10 5.31
CA LEU A 308 21.13 72.32 6.06
C LEU A 308 20.91 73.36 7.16
N THR A 309 21.28 73.00 8.38
CA THR A 309 21.23 73.85 9.59
C THR A 309 22.53 73.70 10.37
N ASP A 310 22.83 74.64 11.25
CA ASP A 310 24.02 74.54 12.10
C ASP A 310 23.88 73.37 13.07
N LEU A 311 24.86 72.46 13.04
CA LEU A 311 24.95 71.30 13.92
C LEU A 311 26.15 71.46 14.87
N PRO A 312 26.13 70.84 16.05
CA PRO A 312 27.30 70.79 16.92
C PRO A 312 28.53 70.27 16.17
N GLY A 313 29.56 71.11 16.04
CA GLY A 313 30.80 70.78 15.34
C GLY A 313 30.76 70.86 13.80
N LYS A 314 29.63 71.28 13.18
CA LYS A 314 29.50 71.35 11.71
C LYS A 314 28.55 72.47 11.28
N SER A 315 29.07 73.57 10.75
CA SER A 315 28.24 74.68 10.26
C SER A 315 27.45 74.29 9.01
N ALA A 316 26.29 74.91 8.80
CA ALA A 316 25.47 74.67 7.60
C ALA A 316 26.25 75.00 6.32
N ARG A 317 27.15 75.98 6.39
CA ARG A 317 28.05 76.37 5.30
C ARG A 317 29.09 75.30 4.96
N TYR A 318 29.61 74.62 5.97
CA TYR A 318 30.50 73.48 5.77
C TYR A 318 29.76 72.28 5.17
N GLN A 319 28.53 72.01 5.64
CA GLN A 319 27.68 70.97 5.06
C GLN A 319 27.33 71.25 3.59
N GLN A 320 27.11 72.52 3.23
CA GLN A 320 26.88 72.94 1.84
C GLN A 320 28.08 72.60 0.95
N ALA A 321 29.30 72.86 1.43
CA ALA A 321 30.53 72.51 0.71
C ALA A 321 30.71 71.00 0.56
N GLU A 322 30.37 70.21 1.59
CA GLU A 322 30.46 68.74 1.55
C GLU A 322 29.48 68.14 0.52
N VAL A 323 28.21 68.58 0.54
CA VAL A 323 27.21 68.14 -0.45
C VAL A 323 27.63 68.50 -1.86
N LEU A 324 28.12 69.73 -2.09
CA LEU A 324 28.60 70.16 -3.40
C LEU A 324 29.84 69.39 -3.86
N GLY A 325 30.78 69.10 -2.95
CA GLY A 325 31.97 68.31 -3.26
C GLY A 325 31.63 66.88 -3.70
N GLU A 326 30.71 66.22 -2.98
CA GLU A 326 30.28 64.86 -3.33
C GLU A 326 29.45 64.78 -4.61
N LEU A 327 28.58 65.79 -4.83
CA LEU A 327 27.81 65.90 -6.06
C LEU A 327 28.72 66.20 -7.27
N ALA A 328 29.69 67.09 -7.12
CA ALA A 328 30.64 67.40 -8.20
C ALA A 328 31.50 66.17 -8.54
N PHE A 329 31.95 65.42 -7.54
CA PHE A 329 32.70 64.17 -7.75
C PHE A 329 31.87 63.11 -8.49
N SER A 330 30.57 63.06 -8.23
CA SER A 330 29.67 62.07 -8.83
C SER A 330 28.99 62.55 -10.12
N LYS A 331 29.26 63.78 -10.56
CA LYS A 331 28.49 64.47 -11.59
C LYS A 331 28.44 63.72 -12.91
N ASP A 332 29.59 63.40 -13.48
CA ASP A 332 29.69 62.78 -14.81
C ASP A 332 28.93 61.45 -14.85
N LEU A 333 29.09 60.64 -13.80
CA LEU A 333 28.41 59.37 -13.64
C LEU A 333 26.88 59.55 -13.48
N LEU A 334 26.45 60.56 -12.73
CA LEU A 334 25.03 60.89 -12.57
C LEU A 334 24.40 61.39 -13.89
N GLU A 335 25.12 62.18 -14.68
CA GLU A 335 24.67 62.65 -15.99
C GLU A 335 24.51 61.50 -16.98
N GLU A 336 25.48 60.57 -17.01
CA GLU A 336 25.42 59.37 -17.84
C GLU A 336 24.18 58.51 -17.51
N TYR A 337 23.94 58.24 -16.23
CA TYR A 337 22.74 57.52 -15.80
C TYR A 337 21.44 58.28 -16.15
N LEU A 338 21.42 59.60 -15.95
CA LEU A 338 20.25 60.42 -16.25
C LEU A 338 19.90 60.43 -17.73
N ASP A 339 20.87 60.36 -18.62
CA ASP A 339 20.60 60.27 -20.06
C ASP A 339 19.86 59.00 -20.45
N SER A 340 20.20 57.86 -19.83
CA SER A 340 19.41 56.62 -19.99
C SER A 340 17.97 56.82 -19.51
N TYR A 341 17.78 57.38 -18.31
CA TYR A 341 16.46 57.63 -17.73
C TYR A 341 15.62 58.64 -18.55
N ILE A 342 16.24 59.68 -19.13
CA ILE A 342 15.56 60.64 -20.00
C ILE A 342 15.11 59.97 -21.30
N SER A 343 15.93 59.09 -21.86
CA SER A 343 15.61 58.35 -23.09
C SER A 343 14.45 57.37 -22.89
N GLU A 344 14.38 56.73 -21.72
CA GLU A 344 13.37 55.72 -21.36
C GLU A 344 12.05 56.32 -20.86
N SER A 345 12.06 57.57 -20.39
CA SER A 345 10.90 58.24 -19.77
C SER A 345 9.99 58.94 -20.78
N LYS A 346 8.69 59.08 -20.43
CA LYS A 346 7.66 59.77 -21.23
C LYS A 346 6.81 60.67 -20.33
N GLY A 347 6.09 61.62 -20.94
CA GLY A 347 5.19 62.51 -20.21
C GLY A 347 5.91 63.36 -19.15
N ALA A 348 5.28 63.54 -18.00
CA ALA A 348 5.80 64.37 -16.90
C ALA A 348 7.18 63.91 -16.39
N ASP A 349 7.43 62.60 -16.34
CA ASP A 349 8.70 62.06 -15.83
C ASP A 349 9.91 62.47 -16.69
N ARG A 350 9.72 62.56 -18.00
CA ARG A 350 10.78 63.02 -18.91
C ARG A 350 11.16 64.47 -18.64
N PHE A 351 10.17 65.34 -18.45
CA PHE A 351 10.41 66.74 -18.11
C PHE A 351 11.11 66.87 -16.76
N LEU A 352 10.69 66.08 -15.78
CA LEU A 352 11.30 66.08 -14.45
C LEU A 352 12.74 65.53 -14.46
N ASN A 353 13.08 64.58 -15.33
CA ASN A 353 14.45 64.09 -15.51
C ASN A 353 15.34 65.11 -16.25
N ILE A 354 14.80 65.82 -17.24
CA ILE A 354 15.49 66.95 -17.89
C ILE A 354 15.74 68.08 -16.88
N LEU A 355 14.76 68.41 -16.05
CA LEU A 355 14.92 69.39 -14.96
C LEU A 355 16.00 68.95 -13.98
N PHE A 356 16.03 67.67 -13.62
CA PHE A 356 17.08 67.13 -12.76
C PHE A 356 18.47 67.28 -13.39
N LYS A 357 18.62 66.94 -14.67
CA LYS A 357 19.88 67.16 -15.40
C LYS A 357 20.29 68.64 -15.46
N GLN A 358 19.34 69.55 -15.68
CA GLN A 358 19.59 71.00 -15.65
C GLN A 358 20.06 71.48 -14.28
N LYS A 359 19.48 70.97 -13.20
CA LYS A 359 19.94 71.28 -11.83
C LYS A 359 21.34 70.73 -11.58
N LEU A 360 21.63 69.53 -12.07
CA LEU A 360 22.96 68.92 -11.98
C LEU A 360 24.01 69.75 -12.75
N SER A 361 23.66 70.32 -13.92
CA SER A 361 24.59 71.18 -14.68
C SER A 361 24.97 72.48 -13.96
N LEU A 362 24.24 72.92 -12.94
CA LEU A 362 24.67 74.07 -12.13
C LEU A 362 25.98 73.79 -11.39
N LEU A 363 26.36 72.51 -11.24
CA LEU A 363 27.66 72.09 -10.72
C LEU A 363 28.83 72.36 -11.68
N ASP A 364 28.59 72.79 -12.94
CA ASP A 364 29.66 73.33 -13.80
C ASP A 364 30.28 74.61 -13.23
N ASN A 365 29.52 75.33 -12.38
CA ASN A 365 30.01 76.48 -11.63
C ASN A 365 29.69 76.32 -10.14
N PRO A 366 30.42 75.45 -9.42
CA PRO A 366 30.13 75.16 -8.01
C PRO A 366 30.38 76.37 -7.10
N MET A 367 31.21 77.33 -7.54
CA MET A 367 31.44 78.58 -6.81
C MET A 367 30.19 79.45 -6.75
N ALA A 368 29.40 79.51 -7.82
CA ALA A 368 28.12 80.24 -7.81
C ALA A 368 27.12 79.62 -6.81
N LEU A 369 27.08 78.29 -6.71
CA LEU A 369 26.25 77.58 -5.72
C LEU A 369 26.78 77.76 -4.30
N MET A 370 28.11 77.84 -4.13
CA MET A 370 28.71 78.20 -2.86
C MET A 370 28.36 79.64 -2.48
N GLU A 371 28.42 80.62 -3.36
CA GLU A 371 28.15 82.03 -3.01
C GLU A 371 26.70 82.30 -2.54
N MET A 372 25.76 81.41 -2.83
CA MET A 372 24.38 81.49 -2.33
C MET A 372 24.31 81.48 -0.79
N SER A 373 23.31 82.18 -0.23
CA SER A 373 22.99 82.02 1.20
C SER A 373 22.52 80.58 1.47
N VAL A 374 22.79 80.05 2.67
CA VAL A 374 22.34 78.69 3.04
C VAL A 374 20.82 78.53 2.88
N LYS A 375 20.06 79.60 3.16
CA LYS A 375 18.61 79.63 3.00
C LYS A 375 18.19 79.46 1.53
N ASP A 376 18.84 80.17 0.61
CA ASP A 376 18.54 80.12 -0.81
C ASP A 376 19.04 78.81 -1.43
N PHE A 377 20.22 78.32 -1.01
CA PHE A 377 20.75 77.01 -1.40
C PHE A 377 19.79 75.87 -1.01
N ASN A 378 19.31 75.88 0.23
CA ASN A 378 18.32 74.91 0.72
C ASN A 378 17.03 74.93 -0.12
N LYS A 379 16.55 76.13 -0.46
CA LYS A 379 15.26 76.34 -1.15
C LYS A 379 15.33 76.06 -2.65
N GLU A 380 16.38 76.49 -3.33
CA GLU A 380 16.43 76.57 -4.80
C GLU A 380 17.26 75.47 -5.45
N PHE A 381 18.15 74.83 -4.70
CA PHE A 381 19.03 73.76 -5.20
C PHE A 381 18.81 72.45 -4.44
N LEU A 382 19.00 72.45 -3.12
CA LEU A 382 18.99 71.23 -2.31
C LEU A 382 17.63 70.52 -2.35
N ALA A 383 16.53 71.26 -2.19
CA ALA A 383 15.18 70.71 -2.23
C ALA A 383 14.85 70.05 -3.58
N ASP A 384 15.23 70.68 -4.70
CA ASP A 384 14.99 70.17 -6.05
C ASP A 384 15.83 68.91 -6.34
N MET A 385 17.10 68.91 -5.90
CA MET A 385 17.99 67.76 -5.99
C MET A 385 17.47 66.59 -5.15
N ALA A 386 17.15 66.82 -3.87
CA ALA A 386 16.62 65.81 -2.97
C ALA A 386 15.30 65.21 -3.49
N SER A 387 14.40 66.04 -4.02
CA SER A 387 13.15 65.59 -4.64
C SER A 387 13.41 64.71 -5.86
N SER A 388 14.39 65.09 -6.69
CA SER A 388 14.76 64.32 -7.88
C SER A 388 15.40 62.97 -7.54
N PHE A 389 16.32 62.92 -6.57
CA PHE A 389 16.90 61.67 -6.09
C PHE A 389 15.86 60.75 -5.44
N ASN A 390 14.96 61.30 -4.61
CA ASN A 390 13.86 60.52 -4.02
C ASN A 390 12.95 59.93 -5.11
N ARG A 391 12.65 60.69 -6.17
CA ARG A 391 11.87 60.19 -7.31
C ARG A 391 12.57 59.02 -7.99
N VAL A 392 13.87 59.12 -8.25
CA VAL A 392 14.65 58.03 -8.87
C VAL A 392 14.64 56.80 -7.95
N LEU A 393 14.90 56.95 -6.65
CA LEU A 393 14.81 55.85 -5.67
C LEU A 393 13.44 55.18 -5.64
N LYS A 394 12.34 55.97 -5.65
CA LYS A 394 10.98 55.43 -5.75
C LYS A 394 10.74 54.70 -7.07
N ASN A 395 11.27 55.19 -8.17
CA ASN A 395 11.17 54.53 -9.46
C ASN A 395 11.91 53.17 -9.46
N ILE A 396 13.10 53.10 -8.86
CA ILE A 396 13.85 51.86 -8.68
C ILE A 396 13.02 50.86 -7.85
N SER A 397 12.46 51.31 -6.73
CA SER A 397 11.57 50.48 -5.90
C SER A 397 10.36 49.96 -6.68
N ALA A 398 9.68 50.82 -7.44
CA ALA A 398 8.53 50.44 -8.25
C ALA A 398 8.92 49.47 -9.39
N LYS A 399 10.08 49.67 -10.03
CA LYS A 399 10.62 48.72 -11.03
C LYS A 399 10.87 47.35 -10.39
N ARG A 400 11.45 47.28 -9.19
CA ARG A 400 11.69 46.03 -8.46
C ARG A 400 10.41 45.32 -8.06
N GLU A 401 9.41 46.06 -7.58
CA GLU A 401 8.10 45.51 -7.22
C GLU A 401 7.41 44.90 -8.46
N LYS A 402 7.43 45.62 -9.58
CA LYS A 402 6.91 45.13 -10.86
C LYS A 402 7.69 43.91 -11.37
N ALA A 403 9.02 43.92 -11.28
CA ALA A 403 9.84 42.78 -11.68
C ALA A 403 9.54 41.56 -10.82
N ARG A 404 9.36 41.75 -9.50
CA ARG A 404 9.01 40.66 -8.57
C ARG A 404 7.65 40.05 -8.87
N SER A 405 6.66 40.84 -9.30
CA SER A 405 5.32 40.33 -9.63
C SER A 405 5.26 39.55 -10.94
N ILE A 406 6.11 39.88 -11.92
CA ILE A 406 6.18 39.18 -13.22
C ILE A 406 7.32 38.15 -13.31
N PHE A 407 8.12 38.00 -12.26
CA PHE A 407 9.32 37.15 -12.28
C PHE A 407 8.97 35.70 -12.63
N ASP A 408 7.95 35.14 -11.98
CA ASP A 408 7.50 33.77 -12.19
C ASP A 408 7.03 33.53 -13.64
N ASP A 409 6.48 34.55 -14.31
CA ASP A 409 5.99 34.44 -15.68
C ASP A 409 7.11 34.58 -16.73
N THR A 410 8.26 35.14 -16.34
CA THR A 410 9.34 35.52 -17.28
C THR A 410 10.61 34.69 -17.10
N TYR A 411 10.83 34.13 -15.91
CA TYR A 411 12.01 33.34 -15.61
C TYR A 411 11.94 31.95 -16.27
N ILE A 412 13.03 31.58 -16.95
CA ILE A 412 13.20 30.29 -17.61
C ILE A 412 14.29 29.53 -16.87
N ILE A 413 13.97 28.30 -16.47
CA ILE A 413 14.86 27.39 -15.77
C ILE A 413 15.55 26.53 -16.82
N SER A 414 16.88 26.59 -16.90
CA SER A 414 17.65 25.76 -17.83
C SER A 414 18.11 24.48 -17.15
N LEU A 415 17.74 23.33 -17.72
CA LEU A 415 18.14 22.02 -17.22
C LEU A 415 19.24 21.38 -18.07
N GLY A 416 19.89 22.15 -18.96
CA GLY A 416 20.92 21.70 -19.89
C GLY A 416 20.34 21.49 -21.29
N ASP A 417 19.71 20.34 -21.51
CA ASP A 417 19.15 19.97 -22.83
C ASP A 417 17.73 20.48 -23.05
N GLU A 418 17.13 21.05 -22.02
CA GLU A 418 15.76 21.51 -22.01
C GLU A 418 15.58 22.73 -21.11
N ASN A 419 14.53 23.50 -21.39
CA ASN A 419 14.13 24.65 -20.60
C ASN A 419 12.70 24.45 -20.12
N ILE A 420 12.43 24.82 -18.87
CA ILE A 420 11.07 24.82 -18.32
C ILE A 420 10.76 26.18 -17.68
N THR A 421 9.48 26.51 -17.63
CA THR A 421 8.96 27.69 -16.95
C THR A 421 8.77 27.45 -15.46
N VAL A 422 8.72 28.52 -14.66
CA VAL A 422 8.40 28.41 -13.21
C VAL A 422 7.02 27.79 -13.00
N LYS A 423 6.06 28.06 -13.90
CA LYS A 423 4.73 27.45 -13.86
C LYS A 423 4.82 25.92 -14.01
N GLU A 424 5.54 25.42 -15.00
CA GLU A 424 5.72 23.98 -15.23
C GLU A 424 6.43 23.30 -14.05
N TYR A 425 7.45 23.94 -13.47
CA TYR A 425 8.10 23.46 -12.25
C TYR A 425 7.14 23.37 -11.05
N LYS A 426 6.32 24.41 -10.82
CA LYS A 426 5.34 24.42 -9.73
C LYS A 426 4.22 23.39 -9.93
N GLU A 427 3.84 23.13 -11.19
CA GLU A 427 2.90 22.06 -11.54
C GLU A 427 3.51 20.67 -11.33
N LEU A 428 4.79 20.48 -11.68
CA LEU A 428 5.54 19.24 -11.47
C LEU A 428 5.56 18.84 -9.99
N LEU A 429 5.82 19.79 -9.08
CA LEU A 429 5.79 19.56 -7.62
C LEU A 429 4.44 19.04 -7.09
N LYS A 430 3.35 19.39 -7.77
CA LYS A 430 1.97 18.99 -7.40
C LYS A 430 1.45 17.82 -8.22
N SER A 431 2.24 17.33 -9.19
CA SER A 431 1.79 16.35 -10.15
C SER A 431 1.56 14.97 -9.52
N GLU A 432 0.50 14.30 -9.96
CA GLU A 432 0.26 12.89 -9.60
C GLU A 432 1.34 11.97 -10.15
N ASP A 433 2.00 12.36 -11.24
CA ASP A 433 3.14 11.63 -11.80
C ASP A 433 4.33 11.57 -10.83
N LEU A 434 4.72 12.72 -10.25
CA LEU A 434 5.78 12.79 -9.24
C LEU A 434 5.43 11.92 -8.02
N LYS A 435 4.19 12.00 -7.52
CA LYS A 435 3.73 11.17 -6.39
C LYS A 435 3.81 9.67 -6.71
N LYS A 436 3.44 9.27 -7.93
CA LYS A 436 3.55 7.86 -8.37
C LYS A 436 5.00 7.40 -8.43
N ARG A 437 5.91 8.23 -8.96
CA ARG A 437 7.35 7.92 -9.03
C ARG A 437 7.97 7.82 -7.65
N GLU A 438 7.66 8.76 -6.76
CA GLU A 438 8.06 8.74 -5.35
C GLU A 438 7.57 7.48 -4.65
N LYS A 439 6.28 7.17 -4.78
CA LYS A 439 5.71 5.93 -4.22
C LYS A 439 6.43 4.68 -4.72
N ARG A 440 6.73 4.58 -6.03
CA ARG A 440 7.48 3.44 -6.58
C ARG A 440 8.87 3.30 -5.99
N ILE A 441 9.59 4.40 -5.75
CA ILE A 441 10.90 4.39 -5.11
C ILE A 441 10.77 3.92 -3.65
N THR A 442 9.79 4.45 -2.91
CA THR A 442 9.53 4.07 -1.51
C THR A 442 9.12 2.60 -1.38
N ASP A 443 8.18 2.14 -2.20
CA ASP A 443 7.71 0.75 -2.21
C ASP A 443 8.87 -0.21 -2.52
N ALA A 444 9.74 0.16 -3.48
CA ALA A 444 10.92 -0.63 -3.83
C ALA A 444 11.97 -0.65 -2.71
N LEU A 445 12.23 0.48 -2.06
CA LEU A 445 13.15 0.59 -0.92
C LEU A 445 12.67 -0.28 0.25
N ALA A 446 11.38 -0.22 0.58
CA ALA A 446 10.79 -1.03 1.63
C ALA A 446 10.91 -2.53 1.32
N ALA A 447 10.55 -2.94 0.10
CA ALA A 447 10.59 -4.34 -0.31
C ALA A 447 12.00 -4.94 -0.26
N ILE A 448 13.02 -4.21 -0.74
CA ILE A 448 14.40 -4.73 -0.72
C ILE A 448 15.03 -4.66 0.67
N SER A 449 14.66 -3.67 1.49
CA SER A 449 15.13 -3.56 2.88
C SER A 449 14.57 -4.68 3.76
N ASP A 450 13.32 -5.07 3.54
CA ASP A 450 12.71 -6.24 4.20
C ASP A 450 13.51 -7.52 3.89
N VAL A 451 13.81 -7.76 2.62
CA VAL A 451 14.64 -8.91 2.21
C VAL A 451 16.04 -8.85 2.81
N ASP A 452 16.70 -7.68 2.83
CA ASP A 452 18.04 -7.52 3.39
C ASP A 452 18.09 -7.82 4.89
N ASN A 453 17.16 -7.23 5.66
CA ASN A 453 17.03 -7.45 7.10
C ASN A 453 16.78 -8.93 7.41
N ARG A 454 15.95 -9.56 6.58
CA ARG A 454 15.59 -10.95 6.73
C ARG A 454 16.75 -11.90 6.44
N LEU A 455 17.42 -11.73 5.30
CA LEU A 455 18.65 -12.48 4.99
C LEU A 455 19.74 -12.27 6.05
N ALA A 456 19.81 -11.06 6.64
CA ALA A 456 20.69 -10.79 7.75
C ALA A 456 20.37 -11.62 9.00
N ALA A 457 19.08 -11.79 9.32
CA ALA A 457 18.62 -12.61 10.43
C ALA A 457 18.97 -14.10 10.21
N ILE A 458 18.71 -14.66 9.01
CA ILE A 458 19.07 -16.05 8.68
C ILE A 458 20.57 -16.29 8.89
N ILE A 459 21.42 -15.42 8.34
CA ILE A 459 22.88 -15.57 8.37
C ILE A 459 23.48 -15.33 9.75
N ALA A 460 22.86 -14.46 10.56
CA ALA A 460 23.36 -14.15 11.90
C ALA A 460 23.16 -15.31 12.90
N LYS A 461 22.36 -16.33 12.55
CA LYS A 461 22.19 -17.51 13.39
C LYS A 461 23.51 -18.25 13.52
N LYS A 462 24.02 -18.32 14.76
CA LYS A 462 25.01 -19.33 15.10
C LYS A 462 24.27 -20.64 15.24
N GLU A 463 24.69 -21.68 14.51
CA GLU A 463 24.15 -23.03 14.68
C GLU A 463 24.10 -23.40 16.17
N TYR A 464 22.92 -23.88 16.59
CA TYR A 464 22.52 -24.22 17.95
C TYR A 464 23.69 -24.65 18.85
N SER A 465 24.08 -23.76 19.76
CA SER A 465 25.04 -24.11 20.81
C SER A 465 24.27 -24.71 21.99
N SER A 466 24.90 -25.63 22.72
CA SER A 466 24.31 -26.21 23.94
C SER A 466 24.02 -25.19 25.05
N GLU A 467 24.40 -23.92 24.88
CA GLU A 467 24.06 -22.81 25.79
C GLU A 467 22.71 -22.15 25.47
N ASP A 468 22.18 -22.33 24.25
CA ASP A 468 20.86 -21.83 23.82
C ASP A 468 19.70 -22.64 24.44
N SER A 469 20.00 -23.71 25.19
CA SER A 469 19.03 -24.49 25.96
C SER A 469 18.42 -23.74 27.16
N LYS A 470 18.75 -22.45 27.34
CA LYS A 470 18.13 -21.59 28.37
C LYS A 470 16.82 -20.97 27.89
N ASP A 471 16.53 -20.93 26.59
CA ASP A 471 15.26 -20.43 26.05
C ASP A 471 14.27 -21.59 25.87
N GLY A 472 13.45 -21.82 26.90
CA GLY A 472 12.40 -22.84 26.90
C GLY A 472 11.34 -22.65 25.80
N ASP A 473 11.23 -21.44 25.25
CA ASP A 473 10.17 -21.04 24.32
C ASP A 473 10.31 -21.70 22.94
N LEU A 474 11.55 -21.86 22.44
CA LEU A 474 11.79 -22.51 21.14
C LEU A 474 11.39 -23.99 21.16
N ARG A 475 11.74 -24.68 22.25
CA ARG A 475 11.40 -26.09 22.46
C ARG A 475 9.88 -26.27 22.57
N GLU A 476 9.19 -25.36 23.26
CA GLU A 476 7.73 -25.40 23.37
C GLU A 476 7.03 -25.06 22.05
N ILE A 477 7.57 -24.15 21.23
CA ILE A 477 7.10 -23.91 19.85
C ILE A 477 7.24 -25.19 19.02
N ILE A 478 8.41 -25.82 19.01
CA ILE A 478 8.68 -27.06 18.25
C ILE A 478 7.72 -28.18 18.69
N LYS A 479 7.56 -28.36 20.00
CA LYS A 479 6.67 -29.38 20.57
C LYS A 479 5.20 -29.10 20.22
N SER A 480 4.76 -27.86 20.30
CA SER A 480 3.38 -27.49 19.96
C SER A 480 3.10 -27.64 18.46
N LEU A 481 4.07 -27.29 17.60
CA LEU A 481 3.99 -27.54 16.15
C LEU A 481 3.91 -29.04 15.85
N ASP A 482 4.69 -29.87 16.55
CA ASP A 482 4.64 -31.33 16.36
C ASP A 482 3.29 -31.92 16.83
N ILE A 483 2.74 -31.46 17.95
CA ILE A 483 1.41 -31.89 18.43
C ILE A 483 0.33 -31.50 17.42
N ILE A 484 0.31 -30.25 16.95
CA ILE A 484 -0.67 -29.78 15.97
C ILE A 484 -0.53 -30.55 14.64
N ARG A 485 0.70 -30.76 14.16
CA ARG A 485 0.99 -31.57 12.98
C ARG A 485 0.43 -32.99 13.11
N ASN A 486 0.58 -33.62 14.26
CA ASN A 486 0.25 -35.04 14.45
C ASN A 486 -1.24 -35.27 14.82
N HIS A 487 -1.88 -34.36 15.54
CA HIS A 487 -3.26 -34.52 16.01
C HIS A 487 -4.28 -33.80 15.13
N VAL A 488 -4.05 -32.51 14.86
CA VAL A 488 -4.97 -31.66 14.07
C VAL A 488 -4.88 -32.01 12.60
N TYR A 489 -3.67 -32.06 12.06
CA TYR A 489 -3.40 -32.45 10.67
C TYR A 489 -3.17 -33.96 10.49
N GLY A 490 -3.50 -34.74 11.52
CA GLY A 490 -3.56 -36.20 11.50
C GLY A 490 -4.99 -36.71 11.67
N LYS A 491 -5.41 -37.02 12.90
CA LYS A 491 -6.72 -37.64 13.15
C LYS A 491 -7.90 -36.72 12.79
N TYR A 492 -7.93 -35.49 13.28
CA TYR A 492 -9.07 -34.59 13.09
C TYR A 492 -9.18 -34.08 11.65
N GLY A 493 -8.06 -33.71 11.03
CA GLY A 493 -8.03 -33.31 9.63
C GLY A 493 -8.53 -34.43 8.71
N ARG A 494 -8.24 -35.69 9.04
CA ARG A 494 -8.79 -36.84 8.34
C ARG A 494 -10.30 -36.93 8.53
N GLU A 495 -10.77 -36.85 9.77
CA GLU A 495 -12.20 -36.92 10.09
C GLU A 495 -13.00 -35.79 9.41
N PHE A 496 -12.47 -34.56 9.43
CA PHE A 496 -13.01 -33.41 8.73
C PHE A 496 -13.12 -33.65 7.22
N VAL A 497 -12.02 -34.04 6.57
CA VAL A 497 -11.99 -34.28 5.11
C VAL A 497 -12.90 -35.45 4.72
N ASP A 498 -12.90 -36.53 5.50
CA ASP A 498 -13.79 -37.67 5.29
C ASP A 498 -15.27 -37.26 5.39
N LYS A 499 -15.61 -36.40 6.36
CA LYS A 499 -16.97 -35.91 6.57
C LYS A 499 -17.39 -34.94 5.46
N MET A 500 -16.56 -33.96 5.10
CA MET A 500 -16.85 -33.03 4.00
C MET A 500 -17.06 -33.77 2.69
N ARG A 501 -16.21 -34.77 2.40
CA ARG A 501 -16.39 -35.67 1.27
C ARG A 501 -17.73 -36.41 1.35
N SER A 502 -18.05 -37.04 2.48
CA SER A 502 -19.29 -37.82 2.64
C SER A 502 -20.53 -36.96 2.47
N MET A 503 -20.58 -35.78 3.09
CA MET A 503 -21.71 -34.86 2.97
C MET A 503 -21.85 -34.34 1.54
N ALA A 504 -20.73 -34.00 0.88
CA ALA A 504 -20.74 -33.58 -0.52
C ALA A 504 -21.25 -34.70 -1.44
N GLU A 505 -20.83 -35.94 -1.22
CA GLU A 505 -21.30 -37.12 -1.95
C GLU A 505 -22.81 -37.34 -1.76
N ASP A 506 -23.31 -37.27 -0.53
CA ASP A 506 -24.72 -37.46 -0.21
C ASP A 506 -25.60 -36.34 -0.83
N GLN A 507 -25.14 -35.09 -0.76
CA GLN A 507 -25.85 -33.98 -1.40
C GLN A 507 -25.79 -34.03 -2.93
N ASN A 508 -24.70 -34.53 -3.51
CA ASN A 508 -24.63 -34.75 -4.96
C ASN A 508 -25.58 -35.87 -5.42
N LYS A 509 -25.74 -36.94 -4.63
CA LYS A 509 -26.77 -37.97 -4.87
C LYS A 509 -28.17 -37.38 -4.79
N ASN A 510 -28.45 -36.60 -3.74
CA ASN A 510 -29.73 -35.90 -3.57
C ASN A 510 -30.03 -34.96 -4.76
N PHE A 511 -29.02 -34.24 -5.26
CA PHE A 511 -29.16 -33.44 -6.48
C PHE A 511 -29.56 -34.31 -7.68
N ASN A 512 -28.86 -35.42 -7.92
CA ASN A 512 -29.15 -36.30 -9.04
C ASN A 512 -30.57 -36.87 -8.99
N ASP A 513 -31.05 -37.26 -7.80
CA ASP A 513 -32.39 -37.80 -7.62
C ASP A 513 -33.47 -36.72 -7.83
N LYS A 514 -33.29 -35.53 -7.23
CA LYS A 514 -34.18 -34.38 -7.46
C LYS A 514 -34.19 -33.93 -8.93
N TYR A 515 -33.04 -33.98 -9.60
CA TYR A 515 -32.95 -33.62 -11.02
C TYR A 515 -33.72 -34.60 -11.90
N LYS A 516 -33.63 -35.92 -11.63
CA LYS A 516 -34.45 -36.93 -12.33
C LYS A 516 -35.94 -36.71 -12.08
N ASP A 517 -36.32 -36.30 -10.87
CA ASP A 517 -37.71 -35.95 -10.58
C ASP A 517 -38.15 -34.71 -11.36
N LEU A 518 -37.30 -33.70 -11.52
CA LEU A 518 -37.57 -32.53 -12.36
C LEU A 518 -37.74 -32.92 -13.84
N GLU A 519 -36.84 -33.75 -14.37
CA GLU A 519 -36.93 -34.29 -15.74
C GLU A 519 -38.26 -35.02 -15.95
N LYS A 520 -38.64 -35.88 -15.00
CA LYS A 520 -39.86 -36.69 -15.10
C LYS A 520 -41.15 -35.88 -14.94
N HIS A 521 -41.18 -34.92 -14.02
CA HIS A 521 -42.41 -34.18 -13.69
C HIS A 521 -42.62 -32.94 -14.55
N TYR A 522 -41.56 -32.35 -15.10
CA TYR A 522 -41.61 -31.07 -15.82
C TYR A 522 -40.95 -31.11 -17.21
N ASN A 523 -40.41 -32.26 -17.64
CA ASN A 523 -39.69 -32.42 -18.91
C ASN A 523 -38.57 -31.38 -19.09
N ILE A 524 -37.91 -30.99 -17.99
CA ILE A 524 -36.80 -30.04 -18.01
C ILE A 524 -35.55 -30.75 -18.51
N SER A 525 -35.02 -30.33 -19.65
CA SER A 525 -33.77 -30.83 -20.23
C SER A 525 -32.51 -30.24 -19.57
N GLU A 526 -31.35 -30.80 -19.87
CA GLU A 526 -30.04 -30.30 -19.43
C GLU A 526 -29.75 -28.86 -19.89
N THR A 527 -30.37 -28.39 -20.98
CA THR A 527 -30.23 -27.01 -21.45
C THR A 527 -31.20 -26.02 -20.77
N GLY A 528 -32.13 -26.53 -19.96
CA GLY A 528 -33.16 -25.74 -19.27
C GLY A 528 -34.44 -25.53 -20.08
N GLU A 529 -34.63 -26.26 -21.18
CA GLU A 529 -35.88 -26.28 -21.93
C GLU A 529 -36.90 -27.20 -21.26
N SER A 530 -38.17 -26.83 -21.28
CA SER A 530 -39.29 -27.61 -20.78
C SER A 530 -40.47 -27.51 -21.74
N ASP A 531 -41.44 -28.40 -21.58
CA ASP A 531 -42.77 -28.23 -22.18
C ASP A 531 -43.45 -26.94 -21.71
N ASP A 532 -44.53 -26.54 -22.40
CA ASP A 532 -45.38 -25.43 -21.97
C ASP A 532 -46.11 -25.83 -20.68
N LEU A 533 -45.68 -25.24 -19.56
CA LEU A 533 -46.22 -25.52 -18.23
C LEU A 533 -47.33 -24.50 -17.91
N GLY A 534 -48.51 -24.99 -17.55
CA GLY A 534 -49.56 -24.15 -16.96
C GLY A 534 -49.11 -23.46 -15.67
N GLU A 535 -49.80 -22.41 -15.25
CA GLU A 535 -49.37 -21.47 -14.20
C GLU A 535 -49.00 -22.15 -12.87
N ASP A 536 -49.86 -23.03 -12.33
CA ASP A 536 -49.59 -23.76 -11.08
C ASP A 536 -48.39 -24.71 -11.20
N ARG A 537 -48.28 -25.39 -12.34
CA ARG A 537 -47.20 -26.35 -12.60
C ARG A 537 -45.86 -25.63 -12.80
N LYS A 538 -45.90 -24.43 -13.36
CA LYS A 538 -44.75 -23.53 -13.49
C LYS A 538 -44.29 -23.00 -12.13
N LEU A 539 -45.21 -22.64 -11.23
CA LEU A 539 -44.87 -22.22 -9.86
C LEU A 539 -44.15 -23.35 -9.10
N ASN A 540 -44.70 -24.56 -9.12
CA ASN A 540 -44.07 -25.72 -8.47
C ASN A 540 -42.71 -26.07 -9.10
N ALA A 541 -42.61 -26.05 -10.44
CA ALA A 541 -41.34 -26.23 -11.13
C ALA A 541 -40.29 -25.19 -10.71
N CYS A 542 -40.67 -23.92 -10.54
CA CYS A 542 -39.76 -22.88 -10.08
C CYS A 542 -39.21 -23.14 -8.67
N VAL A 543 -40.05 -23.59 -7.73
CA VAL A 543 -39.63 -23.95 -6.37
C VAL A 543 -38.71 -25.18 -6.37
N ASP A 544 -39.07 -26.21 -7.13
CA ASP A 544 -38.29 -27.45 -7.21
C ASP A 544 -36.94 -27.21 -7.90
N VAL A 545 -36.90 -26.40 -8.96
CA VAL A 545 -35.68 -25.98 -9.66
C VAL A 545 -34.76 -25.17 -8.73
N GLN A 546 -35.32 -24.24 -7.97
CA GLN A 546 -34.54 -23.47 -6.99
C GLN A 546 -33.95 -24.40 -5.91
N THR A 547 -34.79 -25.23 -5.30
CA THR A 547 -34.38 -26.17 -4.25
C THR A 547 -33.31 -27.14 -4.76
N THR A 548 -33.48 -27.68 -5.97
CA THR A 548 -32.50 -28.60 -6.58
C THR A 548 -31.17 -27.89 -6.85
N ARG A 549 -31.20 -26.63 -7.30
CA ARG A 549 -29.99 -25.82 -7.47
C ARG A 549 -29.30 -25.53 -6.13
N GLU A 550 -30.04 -25.23 -5.07
CA GLU A 550 -29.49 -25.03 -3.72
C GLU A 550 -28.75 -26.27 -3.21
N VAL A 551 -29.30 -27.47 -3.44
CA VAL A 551 -28.65 -28.75 -3.09
C VAL A 551 -27.31 -28.93 -3.82
N TRP A 552 -27.25 -28.62 -5.13
CA TRP A 552 -25.99 -28.68 -5.88
C TRP A 552 -24.95 -27.69 -5.37
N VAL A 553 -25.37 -26.45 -5.10
CA VAL A 553 -24.48 -25.41 -4.55
C VAL A 553 -23.93 -25.84 -3.19
N TYR A 554 -24.76 -26.43 -2.34
CA TYR A 554 -24.34 -26.94 -1.03
C TYR A 554 -23.34 -28.09 -1.16
N ALA A 555 -23.59 -29.07 -2.04
CA ALA A 555 -22.64 -30.15 -2.34
C ALA A 555 -21.28 -29.60 -2.80
N GLN A 556 -21.30 -28.62 -3.72
CA GLN A 556 -20.09 -27.95 -4.18
C GLN A 556 -19.34 -27.28 -3.03
N LYS A 557 -20.04 -26.49 -2.19
CA LYS A 557 -19.42 -25.78 -1.06
C LYS A 557 -18.76 -26.71 -0.05
N LEU A 558 -19.38 -27.84 0.26
CA LEU A 558 -18.79 -28.87 1.13
C LEU A 558 -17.51 -29.47 0.53
N SER A 559 -17.53 -29.77 -0.77
CA SER A 559 -16.33 -30.31 -1.46
C SER A 559 -15.19 -29.30 -1.53
N GLU A 560 -15.51 -28.02 -1.75
CA GLU A 560 -14.52 -26.92 -1.78
C GLU A 560 -13.93 -26.69 -0.39
N LEU A 561 -14.74 -26.72 0.69
CA LEU A 561 -14.22 -26.63 2.07
C LEU A 561 -13.20 -27.74 2.40
N GLY A 562 -13.46 -28.96 1.95
CA GLY A 562 -12.51 -30.07 2.07
C GLY A 562 -11.22 -29.82 1.26
N TYR A 563 -11.34 -29.31 0.03
CA TYR A 563 -10.19 -29.01 -0.83
C TYR A 563 -9.33 -27.90 -0.25
N ASP A 564 -9.97 -26.86 0.25
CA ASP A 564 -9.37 -25.67 0.84
C ASP A 564 -8.52 -26.01 2.07
N PHE A 565 -9.05 -26.87 2.96
CA PHE A 565 -8.28 -27.42 4.07
C PHE A 565 -7.02 -28.17 3.60
N LEU A 566 -7.15 -28.99 2.56
CA LEU A 566 -6.04 -29.79 2.02
C LEU A 566 -4.98 -28.90 1.34
N ALA A 567 -5.41 -28.01 0.46
CA ALA A 567 -4.52 -27.14 -0.33
C ALA A 567 -3.70 -26.20 0.57
N THR A 568 -4.34 -25.62 1.60
CA THR A 568 -3.69 -24.71 2.56
C THR A 568 -2.58 -25.38 3.37
N ASN A 569 -2.73 -26.69 3.61
CA ASN A 569 -1.85 -27.46 4.47
C ASN A 569 -1.01 -28.47 3.70
N ASN A 570 -0.95 -28.36 2.36
CA ASN A 570 -0.32 -29.34 1.47
C ASN A 570 1.16 -29.62 1.85
N ASP A 571 1.90 -28.60 2.26
CA ASP A 571 3.30 -28.75 2.70
C ASP A 571 3.47 -29.54 4.00
N ILE A 572 2.41 -29.70 4.80
CA ILE A 572 2.42 -30.55 6.00
C ILE A 572 2.25 -32.03 5.64
N PHE A 573 1.60 -32.36 4.52
CA PHE A 573 1.25 -33.74 4.18
C PHE A 573 2.36 -34.52 3.44
N GLY A 574 3.51 -33.89 3.17
CA GLY A 574 4.62 -34.41 2.37
C GLY A 574 5.11 -35.80 2.78
N ASP A 575 5.72 -35.94 3.95
CA ASP A 575 6.19 -37.24 4.48
C ASP A 575 5.22 -37.79 5.51
N ALA A 576 4.33 -38.67 5.05
CA ALA A 576 3.32 -39.29 5.89
C ALA A 576 3.92 -40.42 6.73
N ASP A 577 4.19 -40.12 7.99
CA ASP A 577 4.74 -41.04 9.00
C ASP A 577 3.69 -41.97 9.63
N ASN A 578 2.39 -41.67 9.47
CA ASN A 578 1.29 -42.44 10.05
C ASN A 578 0.13 -42.73 9.09
N LYS A 579 -0.81 -43.60 9.50
CA LYS A 579 -1.94 -44.04 8.67
C LYS A 579 -2.91 -42.91 8.31
N ASP A 580 -3.20 -42.00 9.24
CA ASP A 580 -4.15 -40.92 9.01
C ASP A 580 -3.58 -39.88 8.05
N ARG A 581 -2.31 -39.50 8.20
CA ARG A 581 -1.60 -38.61 7.26
C ARG A 581 -1.46 -39.21 5.87
N ARG A 582 -1.26 -40.53 5.74
CA ARG A 582 -1.29 -41.22 4.43
C ARG A 582 -2.66 -41.11 3.75
N LYS A 583 -3.74 -41.21 4.53
CA LYS A 583 -5.10 -41.06 4.01
C LYS A 583 -5.36 -39.61 3.60
N ILE A 584 -5.02 -38.63 4.44
CA ILE A 584 -5.13 -37.20 4.10
C ILE A 584 -4.35 -36.87 2.83
N LYS A 585 -3.08 -37.33 2.73
CA LYS A 585 -2.27 -37.16 1.52
C LYS A 585 -2.97 -37.71 0.27
N SER A 586 -3.59 -38.89 0.37
CA SER A 586 -4.38 -39.46 -0.73
C SER A 586 -5.60 -38.59 -1.10
N HIS A 587 -6.28 -37.97 -0.13
CA HIS A 587 -7.32 -36.98 -0.44
C HIS A 587 -6.74 -35.72 -1.10
N ASN A 588 -5.65 -35.18 -0.56
CA ASN A 588 -4.95 -34.01 -1.08
C ASN A 588 -4.53 -34.21 -2.55
N ASP A 589 -3.80 -35.29 -2.83
CA ASP A 589 -3.30 -35.61 -4.16
C ASP A 589 -4.47 -35.77 -5.16
N SER A 590 -5.56 -36.44 -4.74
CA SER A 590 -6.77 -36.58 -5.57
C SER A 590 -7.44 -35.23 -5.86
N ALA A 591 -7.51 -34.35 -4.86
CA ALA A 591 -8.23 -33.09 -4.95
C ALA A 591 -7.43 -32.05 -5.77
N ILE A 592 -6.10 -32.03 -5.63
CA ILE A 592 -5.19 -31.25 -6.47
C ILE A 592 -5.32 -31.68 -7.94
N LEU A 593 -5.29 -33.00 -8.21
CA LEU A 593 -5.44 -33.50 -9.57
C LEU A 593 -6.81 -33.15 -10.16
N ALA A 594 -7.89 -33.34 -9.40
CA ALA A 594 -9.23 -32.94 -9.80
C ALA A 594 -9.32 -31.43 -10.11
N ARG A 595 -8.73 -30.57 -9.27
CA ARG A 595 -8.70 -29.12 -9.52
C ARG A 595 -7.96 -28.77 -10.81
N ARG A 596 -6.82 -29.42 -11.10
CA ARG A 596 -6.09 -29.24 -12.37
C ARG A 596 -6.95 -29.64 -13.57
N ILE A 597 -7.65 -30.78 -13.49
CA ILE A 597 -8.58 -31.25 -14.53
C ILE A 597 -9.73 -30.25 -14.74
N ILE A 598 -10.34 -29.75 -13.65
CA ILE A 598 -11.43 -28.77 -13.71
C ILE A 598 -10.95 -27.47 -14.36
N THR A 599 -9.78 -26.97 -13.95
CA THR A 599 -9.16 -25.76 -14.52
C THR A 599 -8.87 -25.92 -16.01
N ALA A 600 -8.25 -27.04 -16.41
CA ALA A 600 -8.01 -27.39 -17.81
C ALA A 600 -9.31 -27.37 -18.64
N ARG A 601 -10.38 -28.01 -18.16
CA ARG A 601 -11.70 -27.98 -18.83
C ARG A 601 -12.27 -26.57 -18.95
N ASN A 602 -12.10 -25.72 -17.94
CA ASN A 602 -12.53 -24.32 -18.00
C ASN A 602 -11.72 -23.52 -19.02
N TYR A 603 -10.41 -23.74 -19.14
CA TYR A 603 -9.59 -23.11 -20.17
C TYR A 603 -10.01 -23.55 -21.57
N LEU A 604 -10.31 -24.83 -21.79
CA LEU A 604 -10.85 -25.30 -23.07
C LEU A 604 -12.20 -24.64 -23.43
N LYS A 605 -13.10 -24.46 -22.45
CA LYS A 605 -14.34 -23.68 -22.65
C LYS A 605 -14.04 -22.21 -23.01
N LYS A 606 -13.07 -21.58 -22.33
CA LYS A 606 -12.61 -20.21 -22.61
C LYS A 606 -12.03 -20.09 -24.02
N ILE A 607 -11.17 -21.02 -24.44
CA ILE A 607 -10.58 -21.09 -25.78
C ILE A 607 -11.68 -21.18 -26.85
N SER A 608 -12.65 -22.09 -26.68
CA SER A 608 -13.79 -22.23 -27.60
C SER A 608 -14.57 -20.92 -27.74
N MET A 609 -14.87 -20.26 -26.62
CA MET A 609 -15.58 -18.98 -26.62
C MET A 609 -14.77 -17.87 -27.32
N GLN A 610 -13.45 -17.78 -27.09
CA GLN A 610 -12.62 -16.78 -27.78
C GLN A 610 -12.54 -17.04 -29.28
N ARG A 611 -12.53 -18.32 -29.69
CA ARG A 611 -12.59 -18.75 -31.09
C ARG A 611 -13.91 -18.31 -31.74
N GLU A 612 -15.03 -18.49 -31.06
CA GLU A 612 -16.36 -18.04 -31.51
C GLU A 612 -16.46 -16.51 -31.62
N LEU A 613 -15.76 -15.78 -30.74
CA LEU A 613 -15.68 -14.31 -30.77
C LEU A 613 -14.67 -13.75 -31.80
N GLY A 614 -14.02 -14.62 -32.59
CA GLY A 614 -13.07 -14.22 -33.63
C GLY A 614 -11.73 -13.69 -33.10
N ARG A 615 -11.36 -13.99 -31.84
CA ARG A 615 -10.04 -13.61 -31.29
C ARG A 615 -8.98 -14.65 -31.68
N SER A 616 -7.72 -14.22 -31.76
CA SER A 616 -6.58 -15.08 -32.11
C SER A 616 -5.77 -15.57 -30.91
N GLU A 617 -6.00 -14.99 -29.73
CA GLU A 617 -5.19 -15.20 -28.53
C GLU A 617 -6.05 -15.31 -27.27
N VAL A 618 -5.50 -15.98 -26.25
CA VAL A 618 -6.13 -16.15 -24.94
C VAL A 618 -5.07 -16.23 -23.84
N GLU A 619 -5.40 -15.68 -22.68
CA GLU A 619 -4.58 -15.77 -21.48
C GLU A 619 -4.89 -17.06 -20.70
N ILE A 620 -3.84 -17.84 -20.40
CA ILE A 620 -3.83 -19.04 -19.56
C ILE A 620 -2.75 -18.84 -18.50
N GLU A 621 -3.12 -18.99 -17.22
CA GLU A 621 -2.18 -18.88 -16.08
C GLU A 621 -1.31 -17.61 -16.07
N GLY A 622 -1.82 -16.49 -16.59
CA GLY A 622 -1.12 -15.20 -16.64
C GLY A 622 -0.24 -14.99 -17.88
N GLU A 623 -0.16 -15.98 -18.77
CA GLU A 623 0.57 -15.91 -20.04
C GLU A 623 -0.40 -15.89 -21.24
N THR A 624 -0.09 -15.08 -22.24
CA THR A 624 -0.89 -14.96 -23.47
C THR A 624 -0.37 -15.92 -24.53
N TYR A 625 -1.25 -16.79 -25.03
CA TYR A 625 -0.94 -17.76 -26.08
C TYR A 625 -1.85 -17.58 -27.30
N SER A 626 -1.38 -18.00 -28.48
CA SER A 626 -2.26 -18.20 -29.63
C SER A 626 -3.26 -19.32 -29.34
N LEU A 627 -4.45 -19.27 -29.94
CA LEU A 627 -5.50 -20.28 -29.65
C LEU A 627 -5.10 -21.73 -29.93
N GLU A 628 -4.16 -21.97 -30.85
CA GLU A 628 -3.65 -23.31 -31.18
C GLU A 628 -2.68 -23.83 -30.12
N VAL A 629 -1.75 -22.98 -29.67
CA VAL A 629 -0.83 -23.31 -28.58
C VAL A 629 -1.59 -23.45 -27.26
N ALA A 630 -2.56 -22.57 -27.02
CA ALA A 630 -3.42 -22.59 -25.85
C ALA A 630 -4.20 -23.91 -25.68
N ASP A 631 -4.67 -24.52 -26.79
CA ASP A 631 -5.40 -25.80 -26.75
C ASP A 631 -4.50 -26.93 -26.23
N ASN A 632 -3.26 -27.01 -26.74
CA ASN A 632 -2.27 -27.99 -26.29
C ASN A 632 -1.85 -27.77 -24.84
N VAL A 633 -1.59 -26.51 -24.44
CA VAL A 633 -1.25 -26.15 -23.05
C VAL A 633 -2.39 -26.53 -22.11
N ALA A 634 -3.64 -26.19 -22.46
CA ALA A 634 -4.80 -26.50 -21.62
C ALA A 634 -5.10 -28.02 -21.50
N ARG A 635 -4.69 -28.83 -22.47
CA ARG A 635 -4.86 -30.30 -22.44
C ARG A 635 -3.77 -31.03 -21.69
N THR A 636 -2.69 -30.34 -21.34
CA THR A 636 -1.53 -30.95 -20.70
C THR A 636 -1.53 -30.61 -19.21
N ILE A 637 -1.60 -31.63 -18.37
CA ILE A 637 -1.60 -31.51 -16.92
C ILE A 637 -0.28 -32.07 -16.40
N ASN A 638 0.55 -31.20 -15.84
CA ASN A 638 1.67 -31.65 -15.02
C ASN A 638 1.12 -32.09 -13.65
N PHE A 639 1.57 -33.22 -13.10
CA PHE A 639 1.19 -33.68 -11.77
C PHE A 639 2.36 -34.45 -11.13
N TYR A 640 2.98 -33.85 -10.12
CA TYR A 640 4.19 -34.37 -9.45
C TYR A 640 5.28 -34.84 -10.42
N GLY A 641 5.58 -34.03 -11.44
CA GLY A 641 6.60 -34.32 -12.45
C GLY A 641 6.17 -35.29 -13.54
N LYS A 642 4.91 -35.75 -13.55
CA LYS A 642 4.30 -36.49 -14.67
C LYS A 642 3.55 -35.53 -15.57
N GLU A 643 3.79 -35.61 -16.85
CA GLU A 643 3.00 -34.91 -17.87
C GLU A 643 1.91 -35.86 -18.35
N LEU A 644 0.65 -35.48 -18.15
CA LEU A 644 -0.53 -36.27 -18.48
C LEU A 644 -1.42 -35.47 -19.42
N THR A 645 -2.00 -36.09 -20.43
CA THR A 645 -3.15 -35.51 -21.15
C THR A 645 -4.36 -35.39 -20.20
N LEU A 646 -5.34 -34.57 -20.57
CA LEU A 646 -6.57 -34.40 -19.79
C LEU A 646 -7.29 -35.74 -19.55
N GLU A 647 -7.32 -36.60 -20.55
CA GLU A 647 -7.91 -37.93 -20.51
C GLU A 647 -7.11 -38.86 -19.58
N GLU A 648 -5.78 -38.93 -19.74
CA GLU A 648 -4.91 -39.73 -18.87
C GLU A 648 -4.95 -39.25 -17.41
N ALA A 649 -5.08 -37.94 -17.17
CA ALA A 649 -5.22 -37.38 -15.83
C ALA A 649 -6.55 -37.81 -15.17
N GLN A 650 -7.65 -37.85 -15.95
CA GLN A 650 -8.94 -38.34 -15.48
C GLN A 650 -8.89 -39.84 -15.17
N GLU A 651 -8.33 -40.66 -16.06
CA GLU A 651 -8.14 -42.09 -15.82
C GLU A 651 -7.25 -42.34 -14.61
N TYR A 652 -6.16 -41.58 -14.46
CA TYR A 652 -5.27 -41.68 -13.32
C TYR A 652 -5.98 -41.31 -12.01
N LEU A 653 -6.84 -40.27 -12.02
CA LEU A 653 -7.66 -39.90 -10.88
C LEU A 653 -8.59 -41.06 -10.49
N ASP A 654 -9.28 -41.64 -11.47
CA ASP A 654 -10.26 -42.70 -11.27
C ASP A 654 -9.60 -44.01 -10.82
N ASP A 655 -8.45 -44.39 -11.36
CA ASP A 655 -7.76 -45.65 -11.07
C ASP A 655 -6.97 -45.62 -9.75
N LYS A 656 -6.34 -44.49 -9.43
CA LYS A 656 -5.45 -44.37 -8.25
C LYS A 656 -6.17 -43.90 -7.00
N PHE A 657 -7.22 -43.12 -7.16
CA PHE A 657 -7.87 -42.44 -6.05
C PHE A 657 -9.38 -42.76 -5.96
N GLY A 658 -9.95 -43.47 -6.93
CA GLY A 658 -11.31 -43.99 -6.89
C GLY A 658 -11.36 -45.49 -7.15
N HIS A 659 -12.51 -46.11 -6.87
CA HIS A 659 -12.90 -47.39 -7.44
C HIS A 659 -14.43 -47.35 -7.60
N LYS A 660 -14.90 -47.20 -8.85
CA LYS A 660 -16.33 -47.14 -9.23
C LYS A 660 -17.16 -48.12 -8.39
N GLY A 661 -17.99 -47.59 -7.50
CA GLY A 661 -19.02 -48.36 -6.78
C GLY A 661 -18.65 -48.94 -5.41
N LEU A 662 -17.54 -48.55 -4.77
CA LEU A 662 -17.21 -48.92 -3.38
C LEU A 662 -16.84 -47.70 -2.53
N ARG A 663 -16.97 -47.82 -1.19
CA ARG A 663 -16.69 -46.81 -0.13
C ARG A 663 -15.24 -46.24 -0.08
N ALA A 664 -14.50 -46.26 -1.19
CA ALA A 664 -13.09 -45.93 -1.29
C ALA A 664 -12.79 -44.60 -2.01
N ASP A 665 -13.78 -43.89 -2.55
CA ASP A 665 -13.56 -42.63 -3.28
C ASP A 665 -12.95 -41.55 -2.39
N ARG A 666 -11.96 -40.83 -2.94
CA ARG A 666 -11.33 -39.68 -2.29
C ARG A 666 -12.07 -38.39 -2.67
N LEU A 667 -11.59 -37.26 -2.15
CA LEU A 667 -12.28 -35.99 -2.32
C LEU A 667 -12.31 -35.55 -3.79
N GLY A 668 -11.22 -35.78 -4.52
CA GLY A 668 -11.11 -35.41 -5.94
C GLY A 668 -12.20 -36.02 -6.83
N GLN A 669 -12.58 -37.27 -6.57
CA GLN A 669 -13.66 -37.95 -7.31
C GLN A 669 -14.98 -37.23 -7.11
N ILE A 670 -15.33 -36.94 -5.85
CA ILE A 670 -16.57 -36.24 -5.51
C ILE A 670 -16.61 -34.84 -6.14
N MET A 671 -15.48 -34.12 -6.12
CA MET A 671 -15.37 -32.84 -6.83
C MET A 671 -15.65 -32.98 -8.33
N MET A 672 -15.10 -34.01 -8.98
CA MET A 672 -15.36 -34.26 -10.41
C MET A 672 -16.83 -34.62 -10.66
N GLU A 673 -17.45 -35.46 -9.84
CA GLU A 673 -18.86 -35.82 -9.97
C GLU A 673 -19.79 -34.60 -9.84
N ILE A 674 -19.53 -33.72 -8.86
CA ILE A 674 -20.30 -32.49 -8.68
C ILE A 674 -20.12 -31.56 -9.89
N VAL A 675 -18.89 -31.40 -10.38
CA VAL A 675 -18.60 -30.55 -11.55
C VAL A 675 -19.20 -31.12 -12.83
N ASN A 676 -19.28 -32.44 -12.99
CA ASN A 676 -19.95 -33.05 -14.14
C ASN A 676 -21.46 -32.71 -14.17
N ASN A 677 -22.07 -32.41 -13.03
CA ASN A 677 -23.45 -31.93 -12.92
C ASN A 677 -23.62 -30.42 -13.20
N ARG A 678 -22.53 -29.69 -13.50
CA ARG A 678 -22.58 -28.22 -13.69
C ARG A 678 -23.48 -27.80 -14.85
N ASP A 679 -23.48 -28.54 -15.95
CA ASP A 679 -24.27 -28.16 -17.13
C ASP A 679 -25.78 -28.29 -16.84
N ARG A 680 -26.19 -29.33 -16.10
CA ARG A 680 -27.57 -29.47 -15.56
C ARG A 680 -27.96 -28.29 -14.69
N THR A 681 -27.09 -27.87 -13.79
CA THR A 681 -27.34 -26.69 -12.93
C THR A 681 -27.43 -25.39 -13.73
N VAL A 682 -26.63 -25.23 -14.77
CA VAL A 682 -26.75 -24.10 -15.70
C VAL A 682 -28.08 -24.15 -16.45
N GLY A 683 -28.54 -25.33 -16.86
CA GLY A 683 -29.88 -25.56 -17.41
C GLY A 683 -30.98 -25.13 -16.46
N LEU A 684 -30.94 -25.58 -15.20
CA LEU A 684 -31.87 -25.14 -14.15
C LEU A 684 -31.90 -23.61 -13.99
N GLN A 685 -30.74 -22.95 -14.02
CA GLN A 685 -30.68 -21.50 -13.96
C GLN A 685 -31.29 -20.82 -15.20
N LYS A 686 -31.09 -21.38 -16.39
CA LYS A 686 -31.72 -20.89 -17.63
C LYS A 686 -33.24 -21.04 -17.56
N PHE A 687 -33.73 -22.19 -17.10
CA PHE A 687 -35.16 -22.41 -16.86
C PHE A 687 -35.72 -21.35 -15.92
N TYR A 688 -35.06 -21.13 -14.77
CA TYR A 688 -35.49 -20.17 -13.75
C TYR A 688 -35.60 -18.75 -14.31
N LYS A 689 -34.61 -18.32 -15.10
CA LYS A 689 -34.59 -17.00 -15.76
C LYS A 689 -35.66 -16.88 -16.86
N LYS A 690 -35.75 -17.87 -17.76
CA LYS A 690 -36.71 -17.89 -18.88
C LYS A 690 -38.15 -17.79 -18.36
N ASN A 691 -38.44 -18.50 -17.28
CA ASN A 691 -39.77 -18.57 -16.69
C ASN A 691 -40.10 -17.41 -15.74
N LYS A 692 -39.17 -16.48 -15.50
CA LYS A 692 -39.32 -15.34 -14.57
C LYS A 692 -39.77 -15.79 -13.18
N CYS A 693 -39.20 -16.89 -12.69
CA CYS A 693 -39.58 -17.48 -11.40
C CYS A 693 -39.50 -16.48 -10.23
N SER A 694 -38.60 -15.50 -10.29
CA SER A 694 -38.47 -14.42 -9.30
C SER A 694 -39.71 -13.52 -9.17
N ASN A 695 -40.57 -13.48 -10.19
CA ASN A 695 -41.75 -12.62 -10.24
C ASN A 695 -43.03 -13.38 -9.91
N LEU A 696 -42.94 -14.70 -9.73
CA LEU A 696 -44.05 -15.54 -9.33
C LEU A 696 -44.17 -15.46 -7.81
N THR A 697 -44.97 -14.52 -7.31
CA THR A 697 -45.34 -14.48 -5.89
C THR A 697 -46.25 -15.65 -5.58
N THR A 698 -45.92 -16.42 -4.54
CA THR A 698 -46.83 -17.38 -3.92
C THR A 698 -48.12 -16.66 -3.50
N ILE A 699 -49.18 -16.77 -4.29
CA ILE A 699 -50.53 -16.52 -3.79
C ILE A 699 -50.91 -17.76 -2.99
N THR A 700 -50.81 -17.62 -1.66
CA THR A 700 -51.36 -18.48 -0.59
C THR A 700 -50.93 -19.95 -0.53
N ARG A 701 -50.24 -20.29 0.57
CA ARG A 701 -50.61 -21.46 1.36
C ARG A 701 -51.08 -21.00 2.73
#